data_AF-A0A817IB45-F1
#
_entry.id   AF-A0A817IB45-F1
#
_cell.length_a   1.000
_cell.length_b   1.000
_cell.length_c   1.000
_cell.angle_alpha   90.00
_cell.angle_beta   90.00
_cell.angle_gamma   90.00
#
_symmetry.space_group_name_H-M   'P 1'
#
loop_
_entity.id
_entity.type
_entity.pdbx_description
1 polymer ?
#
loop_
_entity_poly.entity_id
_entity_poly.type
_entity_poly.pdbx_seq_one_letter_code
_entity_poly.pdbx_strand_id
1 'polypeptide(L)'
;MSSTSEHEKYTRVWIKYPECARIIQRYSDENEHLHILCNYEAIGLIIIYFNKDKATELHNLCITSVTLDKIITKFILIDISLPSISDLTITDKSNLAQDILRLKDQIQSENILLILEQRCIHLFGFIDFVRVVEKQIEEIKTKYASSTFKLSLESKQINFLLDVYYEELKALETNFQDAAIIEPLRNGEFTAPSYVHDRIEKEIMALTSLCMPINFEIQEEAFGVIAHNECTNLKNIGRQYKCQIEIEKKPTSKIYEIPKALAQDHISNKLTAAAIRILKGDLAEQKVDLVVVSSTSLYLCDGILKKAGESVKKEYNAAANRSSLEPLEIDSGQLLCRKLLFLTWQINQTSQEAFYQSIRNFVSKAVQHAIKAHHTSIAFPAIGCGKYNFDKNIVANEMLIEAQTQLLSANVLLQINFVILPTENDVFNIFQAKLESLQKGNVEINDTQIEYNLTTITTTIISNSTDKQEECKKALNSHVNKSILVREHCQQHVLKKWTQPAINAFYKYCFHQHVVLDMNILIGYCKLSGSKESVTEAENEYYREQTKQSEQARLMAIARDIIWAFEKDDKNWEKYVPELNALIEDAFISKLQTFKYSDNKSVEYVIDFTQNIETCVNTQLQRQIIRHADAGLPPHWMLQTENVARFSLDENSNEYKDIGALFHTTMANKCIVILRIERIQNKQWYTQYNSYKRFSPKKDTEKKLFHGCRQKSVDLIVNSFFNRSFAGVNGWFAFTLRNLCKNKMSLFAGVLYGQGAYFSAKASYSHGYAMPSTQNGERYMFVVSVIVGNSTRGNTNMKIPPPGFDSTTDGDHIFVTYRDDQAYAEYLIVYK
;
A
#
# COMPACT_ATOMS: atom_id res chain seq x y z
N MET A 1 75.47 -30.91 82.16
CA MET A 1 76.57 -31.84 81.79
C MET A 1 75.99 -33.24 81.67
N SER A 2 75.56 -33.65 80.46
CA SER A 2 75.43 -35.06 80.02
C SER A 2 74.98 -35.17 78.54
N SER A 3 75.39 -34.25 77.65
CA SER A 3 74.93 -34.25 76.24
C SER A 3 76.05 -34.41 75.21
N THR A 4 77.29 -34.69 75.62
CA THR A 4 78.45 -34.80 74.70
C THR A 4 78.81 -36.23 74.31
N SER A 5 78.35 -37.27 75.02
CA SER A 5 78.75 -38.67 74.72
C SER A 5 77.95 -39.34 73.60
N GLU A 6 76.70 -38.92 73.35
CA GLU A 6 75.90 -39.49 72.26
C GLU A 6 76.26 -38.86 70.91
N HIS A 7 76.48 -37.54 70.87
CA HIS A 7 76.78 -36.84 69.62
C HIS A 7 78.12 -37.29 69.00
N GLU A 8 79.17 -37.52 69.80
CA GLU A 8 80.44 -38.09 69.29
C GLU A 8 80.32 -39.53 68.77
N LYS A 9 79.34 -40.30 69.27
CA LYS A 9 79.07 -41.69 68.85
C LYS A 9 78.45 -41.71 67.44
N TYR A 10 77.55 -40.76 67.16
CA TYR A 10 76.92 -40.62 65.83
C TYR A 10 77.91 -40.12 64.77
N THR A 11 78.73 -39.10 65.06
CA THR A 11 79.68 -38.54 64.07
C THR A 11 80.71 -39.55 63.56
N ARG A 12 81.09 -40.55 64.37
CA ARG A 12 82.02 -41.61 63.97
C ARG A 12 81.41 -42.66 63.03
N VAL A 13 80.09 -42.85 63.04
CA VAL A 13 79.39 -43.78 62.15
C VAL A 13 79.36 -43.24 60.71
N TRP A 14 79.14 -41.93 60.56
CA TRP A 14 79.08 -41.25 59.26
C TRP A 14 80.43 -41.19 58.52
N ILE A 15 81.54 -41.18 59.25
CA ILE A 15 82.90 -41.21 58.67
C ILE A 15 83.19 -42.57 58.00
N LYS A 16 82.53 -43.65 58.43
CA LYS A 16 82.76 -45.00 57.91
C LYS A 16 81.90 -45.37 56.70
N TYR A 17 80.79 -44.65 56.47
CA TYR A 17 79.82 -44.92 55.40
C TYR A 17 79.39 -43.61 54.68
N PRO A 18 80.30 -43.00 53.89
CA PRO A 18 80.13 -41.64 53.38
C PRO A 18 78.98 -41.49 52.37
N GLU A 19 78.62 -42.52 51.61
CA GLU A 19 77.48 -42.44 50.69
C GLU A 19 76.13 -42.50 51.40
N CYS A 20 76.03 -43.23 52.52
CA CYS A 20 74.84 -43.20 53.37
C CYS A 20 74.68 -41.81 54.00
N ALA A 21 75.79 -41.26 54.50
CA ALA A 21 75.85 -39.89 55.00
C ALA A 21 75.39 -38.90 53.93
N ARG A 22 75.89 -39.01 52.70
CA ARG A 22 75.56 -38.08 51.62
C ARG A 22 74.10 -38.16 51.18
N ILE A 23 73.53 -39.36 51.10
CA ILE A 23 72.11 -39.56 50.75
C ILE A 23 71.20 -39.02 51.86
N ILE A 24 71.50 -39.35 53.12
CA ILE A 24 70.71 -38.93 54.28
C ILE A 24 70.82 -37.43 54.54
N GLN A 25 72.03 -36.85 54.40
CA GLN A 25 72.28 -35.42 54.56
C GLN A 25 71.57 -34.60 53.47
N ARG A 26 71.70 -35.02 52.19
CA ARG A 26 70.99 -34.36 51.08
C ARG A 26 69.47 -34.36 51.28
N TYR A 27 68.92 -35.44 51.84
CA TYR A 27 67.49 -35.57 52.13
C TYR A 27 67.03 -34.80 53.38
N SER A 28 67.86 -34.74 54.42
CA SER A 28 67.60 -33.95 55.64
C SER A 28 67.68 -32.45 55.38
N ASP A 29 68.52 -32.01 54.44
CA ASP A 29 68.65 -30.59 54.08
C ASP A 29 67.44 -30.10 53.25
N GLU A 30 66.72 -31.02 52.58
CA GLU A 30 65.53 -30.72 51.76
C GLU A 30 64.20 -30.93 52.52
N ASN A 31 64.20 -31.58 53.70
CA ASN A 31 62.99 -31.91 54.46
C ASN A 31 63.17 -31.75 55.98
N GLU A 32 62.51 -30.77 56.59
CA GLU A 32 62.64 -30.42 58.03
C GLU A 32 62.14 -31.49 59.02
N HIS A 33 61.51 -32.57 58.56
CA HIS A 33 60.83 -33.55 59.43
C HIS A 33 61.39 -34.97 59.32
N LEU A 34 62.45 -35.19 58.53
CA LEU A 34 63.04 -36.51 58.34
C LEU A 34 64.34 -36.67 59.15
N HIS A 35 64.32 -37.53 60.16
CA HIS A 35 65.53 -37.94 60.89
C HIS A 35 65.78 -39.43 60.68
N ILE A 36 66.86 -39.79 59.96
CA ILE A 36 67.28 -41.18 59.82
C ILE A 36 68.30 -41.47 60.91
N LEU A 37 67.87 -42.14 61.97
CA LEU A 37 68.74 -42.59 63.06
C LEU A 37 69.36 -43.95 62.71
N CYS A 38 70.58 -43.94 62.18
CA CYS A 38 71.42 -45.14 62.13
C CYS A 38 72.07 -45.36 63.50
N ASN A 39 71.50 -46.24 64.33
CA ASN A 39 72.16 -46.69 65.55
C ASN A 39 73.01 -47.93 65.23
N TYR A 40 74.32 -47.85 65.47
CA TYR A 40 75.24 -48.98 65.31
C TYR A 40 75.73 -49.40 66.69
N GLU A 41 74.94 -50.22 67.38
CA GLU A 41 75.46 -51.04 68.49
C GLU A 41 75.80 -52.45 67.96
N ALA A 42 76.34 -53.35 68.78
CA ALA A 42 76.90 -54.64 68.36
C ALA A 42 75.91 -55.60 67.62
N ILE A 43 74.70 -55.14 67.32
CA ILE A 43 73.57 -55.88 66.80
C ILE A 43 72.78 -54.98 65.81
N GLY A 44 73.31 -54.76 64.59
CA GLY A 44 72.50 -54.40 63.42
C GLY A 44 72.32 -52.92 63.02
N LEU A 45 71.87 -52.73 61.77
CA LEU A 45 71.41 -51.45 61.21
C LEU A 45 69.91 -51.34 61.44
N ILE A 46 69.48 -50.25 62.07
CA ILE A 46 68.07 -49.90 62.19
C ILE A 46 67.86 -48.60 61.41
N ILE A 47 66.89 -48.60 60.49
CA ILE A 47 66.43 -47.39 59.80
C ILE A 47 65.10 -47.01 60.43
N ILE A 48 65.10 -45.94 61.22
CA ILE A 48 63.90 -45.42 61.90
C ILE A 48 63.48 -44.13 61.21
N TYR A 49 62.21 -44.05 60.82
CA TYR A 49 61.57 -42.86 60.30
C TYR A 49 60.82 -42.12 61.41
N PHE A 50 60.94 -40.79 61.43
CA PHE A 50 60.14 -39.91 62.28
C PHE A 50 59.26 -39.03 61.38
N ASN A 51 57.96 -39.00 61.65
CA ASN A 51 57.08 -37.89 61.27
C ASN A 51 56.68 -37.17 62.57
N LYS A 52 56.33 -35.88 62.51
CA LYS A 52 56.07 -34.94 63.62
C LYS A 52 55.39 -35.52 64.88
N ASP A 53 54.62 -36.61 64.79
CA ASP A 53 53.99 -37.28 65.94
C ASP A 53 54.14 -38.83 66.02
N LYS A 54 54.91 -39.52 65.17
CA LYS A 54 55.12 -41.00 65.25
C LYS A 54 56.49 -41.46 64.72
N ALA A 55 57.13 -42.39 65.44
CA ALA A 55 58.30 -43.14 64.99
C ALA A 55 57.85 -44.50 64.41
N THR A 56 58.30 -44.84 63.20
CA THR A 56 58.03 -46.14 62.57
C THR A 56 59.34 -46.79 62.16
N GLU A 57 59.59 -48.01 62.63
CA GLU A 57 60.77 -48.80 62.30
C GLU A 57 60.56 -49.48 60.94
N LEU A 58 61.45 -49.22 59.97
CA LEU A 58 61.32 -49.76 58.63
C LEU A 58 61.88 -51.17 58.50
N HIS A 59 63.06 -51.41 59.06
CA HIS A 59 63.66 -52.72 59.06
C HIS A 59 64.72 -52.85 60.17
N ASN A 60 64.71 -53.98 60.87
CA ASN A 60 65.72 -54.34 61.87
C ASN A 60 66.57 -55.49 61.32
N LEU A 61 67.84 -55.22 61.01
CA LEU A 61 68.72 -56.24 60.45
C LEU A 61 70.01 -56.32 61.25
N CYS A 62 70.27 -57.49 61.86
CA CYS A 62 71.55 -57.83 62.48
C CYS A 62 72.60 -58.12 61.40
N ILE A 63 73.44 -57.15 61.04
CA ILE A 63 74.40 -57.31 59.94
C ILE A 63 75.81 -56.84 60.28
N THR A 64 76.79 -57.48 59.65
CA THR A 64 78.20 -57.08 59.71
C THR A 64 78.50 -55.96 58.69
N SER A 65 79.55 -55.20 58.97
CA SER A 65 79.94 -53.97 58.24
C SER A 65 80.19 -54.16 56.72
N VAL A 66 80.56 -55.36 56.26
CA VAL A 66 80.81 -55.69 54.83
C VAL A 66 79.53 -56.06 54.08
N THR A 67 78.55 -56.57 54.81
CA THR A 67 77.24 -56.97 54.27
C THR A 67 76.32 -55.74 54.10
N LEU A 68 76.53 -54.72 54.94
CA LEU A 68 75.83 -53.44 54.89
C LEU A 68 76.05 -52.70 53.55
N ASP A 69 77.29 -52.56 53.09
CA ASP A 69 77.60 -51.90 51.80
C ASP A 69 76.97 -52.63 50.59
N LYS A 70 76.84 -53.95 50.65
CA LYS A 70 76.19 -54.77 49.61
C LYS A 70 74.66 -54.69 49.63
N ILE A 71 74.07 -54.31 50.77
CA ILE A 71 72.63 -54.18 50.96
C ILE A 71 72.18 -52.75 50.65
N ILE A 72 72.91 -51.74 51.11
CA ILE A 72 72.57 -50.33 50.91
C ILE A 72 72.64 -49.92 49.43
N THR A 73 73.58 -50.46 48.67
CA THR A 73 73.64 -50.29 47.20
C THR A 73 72.41 -50.82 46.47
N LYS A 74 71.52 -51.56 47.15
CA LYS A 74 70.25 -52.05 46.64
C LYS A 74 69.04 -51.23 47.09
N PHE A 75 69.23 -50.12 47.80
CA PHE A 75 68.16 -49.17 48.13
C PHE A 75 68.10 -48.04 47.10
N ILE A 76 66.88 -47.58 46.80
CA ILE A 76 66.63 -46.44 45.91
C ILE A 76 65.54 -45.55 46.49
N LEU A 77 65.62 -44.29 46.10
CA LEU A 77 64.63 -43.27 46.38
C LEU A 77 64.15 -42.69 45.05
N ILE A 78 62.83 -42.73 44.83
CA ILE A 78 62.18 -42.21 43.63
C ILE A 78 61.09 -41.23 44.03
N ASP A 79 61.15 -40.04 43.44
CA ASP A 79 60.15 -39.00 43.61
C ASP A 79 59.24 -38.98 42.39
N ILE A 80 57.96 -39.19 42.63
CA ILE A 80 56.94 -39.23 41.60
C ILE A 80 56.02 -38.03 41.77
N SER A 81 56.14 -37.05 40.87
CA SER A 81 55.21 -35.93 40.82
C SER A 81 53.85 -36.37 40.26
N LEU A 82 52.78 -35.90 40.91
CA LEU A 82 51.40 -36.04 40.46
C LEU A 82 50.96 -34.83 39.60
N PRO A 83 49.92 -34.99 38.76
CA PRO A 83 49.33 -33.89 38.00
C PRO A 83 48.93 -32.70 38.90
N SER A 84 48.98 -31.47 38.38
CA SER A 84 48.81 -30.22 39.15
C SER A 84 47.47 -30.06 39.88
N ILE A 85 46.48 -30.89 39.57
CA ILE A 85 45.09 -30.79 40.03
C ILE A 85 44.80 -31.66 41.27
N SER A 86 45.74 -32.49 41.72
CA SER A 86 45.48 -33.54 42.72
C SER A 86 46.35 -33.36 43.96
N ASP A 87 45.75 -33.31 45.15
CA ASP A 87 46.44 -33.07 46.43
C ASP A 87 46.19 -34.23 47.38
N LEU A 88 47.23 -34.95 47.79
CA LEU A 88 47.16 -36.22 48.56
C LEU A 88 46.81 -36.02 50.05
N THR A 89 45.91 -35.08 50.37
CA THR A 89 45.42 -34.91 51.74
C THR A 89 44.39 -35.97 52.09
N ILE A 90 44.31 -36.38 53.36
CA ILE A 90 43.31 -37.35 53.87
C ILE A 90 41.86 -36.88 53.61
N THR A 91 41.68 -35.57 53.39
CA THR A 91 40.40 -34.94 53.06
C THR A 91 40.08 -34.89 51.57
N ASP A 92 41.03 -35.20 50.68
CA ASP A 92 40.79 -35.22 49.23
C ASP A 92 39.90 -36.42 48.85
N LYS A 93 38.86 -36.13 48.07
CA LYS A 93 37.87 -37.10 47.59
C LYS A 93 38.14 -37.55 46.15
N SER A 94 39.21 -37.08 45.51
CA SER A 94 39.56 -37.49 44.15
C SER A 94 39.78 -39.00 44.06
N ASN A 95 39.36 -39.61 42.94
CA ASN A 95 39.54 -41.05 42.74
C ASN A 95 41.02 -41.43 42.62
N LEU A 96 41.84 -40.50 42.11
CA LEU A 96 43.29 -40.63 42.09
C LEU A 96 43.86 -40.71 43.52
N ALA A 97 43.50 -39.77 44.41
CA ALA A 97 43.96 -39.81 45.80
C ALA A 97 43.47 -41.08 46.52
N GLN A 98 42.23 -41.51 46.28
CA GLN A 98 41.69 -42.75 46.87
C GLN A 98 42.42 -44.01 46.39
N ASP A 99 42.72 -44.14 45.10
CA ASP A 99 43.46 -45.30 44.57
C ASP A 99 44.92 -45.30 45.07
N ILE A 100 45.56 -44.12 45.20
CA ILE A 100 46.91 -43.99 45.79
C ILE A 100 46.90 -44.32 47.29
N LEU A 101 45.89 -43.87 48.04
CA LEU A 101 45.73 -44.22 49.46
C LEU A 101 45.45 -45.72 49.66
N ARG A 102 44.62 -46.33 48.80
CA ARG A 102 44.41 -47.80 48.80
C ARG A 102 45.68 -48.56 48.48
N LEU A 103 46.47 -48.10 47.51
CA LEU A 103 47.76 -48.70 47.19
C LEU A 103 48.70 -48.61 48.38
N LYS A 104 48.75 -47.46 49.07
CA LYS A 104 49.50 -47.30 50.32
C LYS A 104 49.06 -48.29 51.40
N ASP A 105 47.75 -48.48 51.57
CA ASP A 105 47.22 -49.44 52.55
C ASP A 105 47.47 -50.91 52.17
N GLN A 106 47.57 -51.22 50.87
CA GLN A 106 47.91 -52.56 50.36
C GLN A 106 49.41 -52.87 50.50
N ILE A 107 50.26 -51.84 50.44
CA ILE A 107 51.70 -51.98 50.62
C ILE A 107 52.00 -52.04 52.14
N GLN A 108 51.70 -53.19 52.75
CA GLN A 108 52.12 -53.52 54.12
C GLN A 108 53.44 -54.31 54.12
N SER A 109 54.46 -53.78 53.45
CA SER A 109 55.75 -54.45 53.31
C SER A 109 56.82 -53.73 54.11
N GLU A 110 57.56 -54.47 54.96
CA GLU A 110 58.75 -53.99 55.68
C GLU A 110 59.90 -53.57 54.72
N ASN A 111 59.75 -53.78 53.41
CA ASN A 111 60.80 -53.56 52.41
C ASN A 111 60.68 -52.27 51.59
N ILE A 112 59.58 -51.52 51.75
CA ILE A 112 59.36 -50.25 51.04
C ILE A 112 58.55 -49.27 51.89
N LEU A 113 58.97 -48.01 51.88
CA LEU A 113 58.29 -46.87 52.46
C LEU A 113 57.68 -46.02 51.35
N LEU A 114 56.41 -45.67 51.52
CA LEU A 114 55.69 -44.77 50.64
C LEU A 114 55.23 -43.55 51.44
N ILE A 115 55.80 -42.39 51.12
CA ILE A 115 55.48 -41.10 51.74
C ILE A 115 54.66 -40.29 50.75
N LEU A 116 53.52 -39.77 51.22
CA LEU A 116 52.64 -38.91 50.45
C LEU A 116 52.84 -37.47 50.94
N GLU A 117 53.30 -36.59 50.06
CA GLU A 117 53.49 -35.17 50.37
C GLU A 117 52.86 -34.30 49.29
N GLN A 118 51.68 -33.75 49.58
CA GLN A 118 50.89 -32.91 48.67
C GLN A 118 50.75 -33.51 47.26
N ARG A 119 51.59 -33.06 46.31
CA ARG A 119 51.59 -33.48 44.90
C ARG A 119 52.77 -34.38 44.52
N CYS A 120 53.49 -34.89 45.50
CA CYS A 120 54.63 -35.76 45.31
C CYS A 120 54.46 -37.04 46.12
N ILE A 121 54.85 -38.16 45.51
CA ILE A 121 54.95 -39.46 46.19
C ILE A 121 56.43 -39.81 46.25
N HIS A 122 56.95 -40.00 47.46
CA HIS A 122 58.32 -40.43 47.67
C HIS A 122 58.33 -41.92 48.01
N LEU A 123 59.03 -42.71 47.19
CA LEU A 123 59.20 -44.15 47.38
C LEU A 123 60.63 -44.44 47.83
N PHE A 124 60.81 -45.03 49.01
CA PHE A 124 62.12 -45.40 49.55
C PHE A 124 62.15 -46.87 49.92
N GLY A 125 63.11 -47.65 49.42
CA GLY A 125 63.21 -49.07 49.76
C GLY A 125 64.13 -49.84 48.83
N PHE A 126 64.04 -51.17 48.87
CA PHE A 126 64.81 -52.03 47.99
C PHE A 126 64.39 -51.85 46.51
N ILE A 127 65.37 -51.75 45.60
CA ILE A 127 65.17 -51.46 44.18
C ILE A 127 64.07 -52.33 43.56
N ASP A 128 64.11 -53.65 43.76
CA ASP A 128 63.16 -54.58 43.13
C ASP A 128 61.72 -54.32 43.57
N PHE A 129 61.51 -53.89 44.81
CA PHE A 129 60.19 -53.56 45.35
C PHE A 129 59.75 -52.14 44.97
N VAL A 130 60.67 -51.17 45.03
CA VAL A 130 60.40 -49.78 44.62
C VAL A 130 60.01 -49.72 43.15
N ARG A 131 60.67 -50.46 42.25
CA ARG A 131 60.33 -50.48 40.82
C ARG A 131 58.96 -51.09 40.53
N VAL A 132 58.51 -52.07 41.32
CA VAL A 132 57.15 -52.64 41.19
C VAL A 132 56.10 -51.61 41.59
N VAL A 133 56.29 -50.94 42.72
CA VAL A 133 55.36 -49.92 43.22
C VAL A 133 55.39 -48.66 42.36
N GLU A 134 56.56 -48.23 41.87
CA GLU A 134 56.71 -47.15 40.89
C GLU A 134 55.89 -47.44 39.64
N LYS A 135 56.00 -48.66 39.09
CA LYS A 135 55.20 -49.07 37.92
C LYS A 135 53.70 -49.01 38.21
N GLN A 136 53.25 -49.48 39.38
CA GLN A 136 51.84 -49.41 39.77
C GLN A 136 51.36 -47.96 39.94
N ILE A 137 52.18 -47.07 40.50
CA ILE A 137 51.86 -45.65 40.62
C ILE A 137 51.83 -44.98 39.25
N GLU A 138 52.75 -45.29 38.34
CA GLU A 138 52.74 -44.77 36.97
C GLU A 138 51.55 -45.30 36.14
N GLU A 139 51.12 -46.54 36.36
CA GLU A 139 49.88 -47.09 35.79
C GLU A 139 48.65 -46.33 36.30
N ILE A 140 48.59 -46.04 37.61
CA ILE A 140 47.53 -45.21 38.21
C ILE A 140 47.59 -43.78 37.64
N LYS A 141 48.77 -43.15 37.58
CA LYS A 141 48.93 -41.81 36.99
C LYS A 141 48.46 -41.76 35.55
N THR A 142 48.79 -42.77 34.75
CA THR A 142 48.37 -42.86 33.34
C THR A 142 46.86 -43.04 33.21
N LYS A 143 46.23 -43.81 34.10
CA LYS A 143 44.76 -43.98 34.15
C LYS A 143 44.03 -42.65 34.39
N TYR A 144 44.58 -41.77 35.24
CA TYR A 144 43.98 -40.50 35.63
C TYR A 144 44.53 -39.28 34.86
N ALA A 145 45.48 -39.48 33.93
CA ALA A 145 46.00 -38.42 33.09
C ALA A 145 44.91 -37.89 32.13
N SER A 146 44.73 -36.57 32.10
CA SER A 146 43.81 -35.95 31.14
C SER A 146 44.37 -36.03 29.74
N SER A 147 43.55 -36.45 28.78
CA SER A 147 43.87 -36.43 27.36
C SER A 147 42.72 -35.82 26.56
N THR A 148 43.06 -35.14 25.47
CA THR A 148 42.07 -34.60 24.54
C THR A 148 41.64 -35.69 23.57
N PHE A 149 40.34 -35.93 23.47
CA PHE A 149 39.72 -36.84 22.53
C PHE A 149 38.65 -36.11 21.72
N LYS A 150 38.43 -36.56 20.49
CA LYS A 150 37.51 -35.92 19.55
C LYS A 150 36.32 -36.84 19.28
N LEU A 151 35.12 -36.34 19.53
CA LEU A 151 33.91 -37.03 19.15
C LEU A 151 33.56 -36.75 17.68
N SER A 152 33.08 -37.78 16.98
CA SER A 152 32.62 -37.65 15.60
C SER A 152 31.21 -37.04 15.58
N LEU A 153 31.13 -35.71 15.77
CA LEU A 153 29.88 -34.96 15.76
C LEU A 153 29.82 -34.04 14.54
N GLU A 154 28.64 -33.98 13.91
CA GLU A 154 28.38 -33.01 12.85
C GLU A 154 28.22 -31.60 13.42
N SER A 155 28.48 -30.57 12.60
CA SER A 155 28.33 -29.17 13.02
C SER A 155 26.94 -28.84 13.58
N LYS A 156 25.88 -29.48 13.05
CA LYS A 156 24.51 -29.31 13.55
C LYS A 156 24.33 -29.88 14.97
N GLN A 157 24.92 -31.03 15.26
CA GLN A 157 24.87 -31.64 16.59
C GLN A 157 25.65 -30.81 17.62
N ILE A 158 26.80 -30.25 17.22
CA ILE A 158 27.60 -29.35 18.06
C ILE A 158 26.80 -28.09 18.40
N ASN A 159 26.18 -27.45 17.40
CA ASN A 159 25.36 -26.26 17.63
C ASN A 159 24.15 -26.56 18.54
N PHE A 160 23.47 -27.69 18.34
CA PHE A 160 22.36 -28.12 19.18
C PHE A 160 22.77 -28.28 20.65
N LEU A 161 23.89 -28.95 20.90
CA LEU A 161 24.46 -29.13 22.23
C LEU A 161 24.76 -27.79 22.91
N LEU A 162 25.40 -26.87 22.19
CA LEU A 162 25.75 -25.55 22.70
C LEU A 162 24.53 -24.65 22.94
N ASP A 163 23.49 -24.75 22.12
CA ASP A 163 22.30 -23.89 22.27
C ASP A 163 21.33 -24.40 23.33
N VAL A 164 21.22 -25.72 23.52
CA VAL A 164 20.14 -26.37 24.28
C VAL A 164 20.62 -27.03 25.58
N TYR A 165 21.82 -27.61 25.56
CA TYR A 165 22.37 -28.44 26.64
C TYR A 165 23.64 -27.86 27.27
N TYR A 166 23.93 -26.58 27.07
CA TYR A 166 25.14 -25.92 27.58
C TYR A 166 25.32 -26.09 29.10
N GLU A 167 24.25 -25.89 29.88
CA GLU A 167 24.30 -26.03 31.34
C GLU A 167 24.48 -27.49 31.77
N GLU A 168 23.86 -28.44 31.08
CA GLU A 168 24.09 -29.87 31.32
C GLU A 168 25.53 -30.28 31.01
N LEU A 169 26.10 -29.78 29.91
CA LEU A 169 27.50 -30.00 29.54
C LEU A 169 28.44 -29.42 30.59
N LYS A 170 28.13 -28.22 31.10
CA LYS A 170 28.88 -27.61 32.20
C LYS A 170 28.72 -28.41 33.50
N ALA A 171 27.54 -28.98 33.77
CA ALA A 171 27.31 -29.83 34.94
C ALA A 171 28.07 -31.17 34.86
N LEU A 172 28.43 -31.65 33.66
CA LEU A 172 29.31 -32.81 33.53
C LEU A 172 30.69 -32.56 34.17
N GLU A 173 31.22 -31.32 34.13
CA GLU A 173 32.45 -30.94 34.85
C GLU A 173 32.33 -31.22 36.36
N THR A 174 31.12 -31.04 36.91
CA THR A 174 30.88 -31.19 38.35
C THR A 174 30.61 -32.66 38.74
N ASN A 175 30.04 -33.45 37.83
CA ASN A 175 29.71 -34.86 38.07
C ASN A 175 30.92 -35.81 37.98
N PHE A 176 31.94 -35.43 37.23
CA PHE A 176 33.21 -36.16 37.15
C PHE A 176 34.25 -35.40 37.97
N GLN A 177 34.44 -35.79 39.24
CA GLN A 177 35.32 -35.13 40.22
C GLN A 177 36.78 -34.87 39.77
N ASP A 178 37.22 -35.46 38.65
CA ASP A 178 38.56 -35.36 38.08
C ASP A 178 38.57 -34.81 36.63
N ALA A 179 37.42 -34.42 36.06
CA ALA A 179 37.33 -33.94 34.68
C ALA A 179 37.15 -32.41 34.65
N ALA A 180 38.24 -31.69 34.40
CA ALA A 180 38.13 -30.34 33.91
C ALA A 180 37.74 -30.41 32.42
N ILE A 181 36.44 -30.31 32.11
CA ILE A 181 36.00 -30.07 30.72
C ILE A 181 36.38 -28.63 30.40
N ILE A 182 37.64 -28.39 30.07
CA ILE A 182 38.14 -27.05 29.80
C ILE A 182 37.67 -26.67 28.40
N GLU A 183 36.64 -25.82 28.39
CA GLU A 183 36.09 -25.02 27.29
C GLU A 183 35.07 -25.68 26.33
N PRO A 184 34.05 -24.90 25.89
CA PRO A 184 32.98 -25.42 25.04
C PRO A 184 33.47 -25.58 23.59
N LEU A 185 33.59 -26.84 23.15
CA LEU A 185 33.34 -27.32 21.79
C LEU A 185 33.64 -26.34 20.62
N ARG A 186 34.90 -25.91 20.46
CA ARG A 186 35.39 -25.61 19.10
C ARG A 186 35.76 -26.95 18.45
N ASN A 187 34.90 -27.45 17.56
CA ASN A 187 35.13 -28.63 16.69
C ASN A 187 34.95 -30.05 17.27
N GLY A 188 34.19 -30.26 18.35
CA GLY A 188 33.90 -31.63 18.82
C GLY A 188 34.94 -32.25 19.76
N GLU A 189 35.89 -31.45 20.27
CA GLU A 189 37.00 -31.92 21.10
C GLU A 189 36.70 -31.75 22.60
N PHE A 190 37.04 -32.77 23.39
CA PHE A 190 36.84 -32.85 24.83
C PHE A 190 38.15 -33.24 25.50
N THR A 191 38.43 -32.66 26.67
CA THR A 191 39.60 -33.04 27.47
C THR A 191 39.12 -33.63 28.78
N ALA A 192 39.47 -34.89 29.05
CA ALA A 192 39.12 -35.60 30.28
C ALA A 192 40.08 -36.78 30.53
N PRO A 193 40.13 -37.34 31.76
CA PRO A 193 40.84 -38.58 32.02
C PRO A 193 40.34 -39.73 31.13
N SER A 194 41.26 -40.55 30.62
CA SER A 194 40.94 -41.61 29.64
C SER A 194 39.87 -42.60 30.11
N TYR A 195 39.79 -42.87 31.42
CA TYR A 195 38.81 -43.82 31.98
C TYR A 195 37.34 -43.35 31.92
N VAL A 196 37.09 -42.06 31.68
CA VAL A 196 35.72 -41.51 31.53
C VAL A 196 35.33 -41.24 30.09
N HIS A 197 36.24 -41.42 29.11
CA HIS A 197 35.99 -41.12 27.69
C HIS A 197 34.74 -41.83 27.17
N ASP A 198 34.65 -43.15 27.34
CA ASP A 198 33.50 -43.96 26.87
C ASP A 198 32.17 -43.51 27.49
N ARG A 199 32.22 -43.06 28.75
CA ARG A 199 31.02 -42.61 29.47
C ARG A 199 30.58 -41.23 28.99
N ILE A 200 31.52 -40.30 28.79
CA ILE A 200 31.27 -38.99 28.21
C ILE A 200 30.75 -39.13 26.78
N GLU A 201 31.36 -40.00 25.96
CA GLU A 201 30.90 -40.30 24.60
C GLU A 201 29.46 -40.81 24.62
N LYS A 202 29.15 -41.80 25.47
CA LYS A 202 27.79 -42.36 25.56
C LYS A 202 26.76 -41.32 26.02
N GLU A 203 27.08 -40.50 27.01
CA GLU A 203 26.18 -39.44 27.49
C GLU A 203 25.96 -38.36 26.42
N ILE A 204 27.01 -37.94 25.71
CA ILE A 204 26.90 -36.96 24.63
C ILE A 204 26.16 -37.52 23.42
N MET A 205 26.45 -38.76 23.01
CA MET A 205 25.74 -39.43 21.90
C MET A 205 24.24 -39.60 22.19
N ALA A 206 23.86 -39.80 23.45
CA ALA A 206 22.46 -39.82 23.87
C ALA A 206 21.80 -38.43 23.74
N LEU A 207 22.53 -37.35 24.04
CA LEU A 207 22.04 -35.97 23.87
C LEU A 207 21.96 -35.55 22.40
N THR A 208 22.84 -36.07 21.53
CA THR A 208 22.88 -35.76 20.10
C THR A 208 22.08 -36.73 19.22
N SER A 209 21.36 -37.67 19.82
CA SER A 209 20.40 -38.54 19.13
C SER A 209 19.17 -37.74 18.71
N LEU A 210 19.31 -36.97 17.64
CA LEU A 210 18.28 -36.08 17.14
C LEU A 210 17.13 -36.88 16.53
N CYS A 211 15.91 -36.51 16.89
CA CYS A 211 14.70 -36.98 16.21
C CYS A 211 14.57 -36.33 14.82
N MET A 212 13.69 -36.87 13.97
CA MET A 212 13.36 -36.19 12.72
C MET A 212 12.84 -34.77 13.02
N PRO A 213 13.32 -33.74 12.29
CA PRO A 213 12.87 -32.38 12.51
C PRO A 213 11.37 -32.25 12.24
N ILE A 214 10.66 -31.52 13.12
CA ILE A 214 9.27 -31.16 12.87
C ILE A 214 9.25 -29.80 12.17
N ASN A 215 8.85 -29.82 10.90
CA ASN A 215 8.63 -28.60 10.13
C ASN A 215 7.16 -28.21 10.21
N PHE A 216 6.89 -26.94 10.45
CA PHE A 216 5.55 -26.38 10.31
C PHE A 216 5.61 -24.92 9.90
N GLU A 217 4.53 -24.48 9.26
CA GLU A 217 4.33 -23.10 8.88
C GLU A 217 3.61 -22.36 10.01
N ILE A 218 4.06 -21.14 10.27
CA ILE A 218 3.39 -20.24 11.20
C ILE A 218 2.47 -19.32 10.38
N GLN A 219 1.37 -18.88 10.98
CA GLN A 219 0.42 -17.94 10.39
C GLN A 219 1.11 -16.67 9.87
N GLU A 220 0.58 -16.09 8.78
CA GLU A 220 1.18 -14.93 8.09
C GLU A 220 1.29 -13.70 9.01
N GLU A 221 0.32 -13.54 9.91
CA GLU A 221 0.23 -12.48 10.92
C GLU A 221 1.39 -12.53 11.94
N ALA A 222 2.01 -13.70 12.12
CA ALA A 222 3.15 -13.89 12.99
C ALA A 222 4.46 -13.35 12.41
N PHE A 223 4.49 -13.01 11.12
CA PHE A 223 5.71 -12.58 10.44
C PHE A 223 6.32 -11.36 11.12
N GLY A 224 5.52 -10.32 11.37
CA GLY A 224 5.98 -9.11 12.03
C GLY A 224 6.49 -9.37 13.45
N VAL A 225 5.89 -10.31 14.18
CA VAL A 225 6.30 -10.70 15.54
C VAL A 225 7.67 -11.37 15.54
N ILE A 226 7.85 -12.34 14.64
CA ILE A 226 9.09 -13.12 14.51
C ILE A 226 10.22 -12.27 13.92
N ALA A 227 9.89 -11.36 12.99
CA ALA A 227 10.86 -10.49 12.32
C ALA A 227 11.31 -9.30 13.17
N HIS A 228 10.42 -8.68 13.97
CA HIS A 228 10.75 -7.43 14.65
C HIS A 228 11.52 -7.56 15.95
N ASN A 229 11.30 -8.55 16.83
CA ASN A 229 12.10 -8.61 18.08
C ASN A 229 11.99 -9.86 18.99
N GLU A 230 11.65 -11.06 18.50
CA GLU A 230 11.49 -12.23 19.39
C GLU A 230 12.55 -13.34 19.29
N CYS A 231 13.66 -13.18 18.55
CA CYS A 231 14.72 -14.21 18.48
C CYS A 231 15.21 -14.68 19.86
N THR A 232 15.29 -13.79 20.85
CA THR A 232 15.69 -14.14 22.22
C THR A 232 14.61 -14.98 22.92
N ASN A 233 13.33 -14.62 22.79
CA ASN A 233 12.22 -15.36 23.38
C ASN A 233 12.04 -16.73 22.73
N LEU A 234 12.20 -16.82 21.42
CA LEU A 234 12.16 -18.08 20.68
C LEU A 234 13.27 -19.04 21.14
N LYS A 235 14.50 -18.54 21.30
CA LYS A 235 15.60 -19.31 21.88
C LYS A 235 15.31 -19.73 23.32
N ASN A 236 14.69 -18.87 24.13
CA ASN A 236 14.31 -19.20 25.50
C ASN A 236 13.23 -20.28 25.57
N ILE A 237 12.20 -20.20 24.71
CA ILE A 237 11.18 -21.25 24.58
C ILE A 237 11.84 -22.56 24.16
N GLY A 238 12.70 -22.52 23.13
CA GLY A 238 13.47 -23.69 22.71
C GLY A 238 14.24 -24.32 23.87
N ARG A 239 15.05 -23.53 24.59
CA ARG A 239 15.82 -23.99 25.75
C ARG A 239 14.95 -24.58 26.86
N GLN A 240 13.81 -23.95 27.16
CA GLN A 240 12.87 -24.44 28.18
C GLN A 240 12.39 -25.86 27.88
N TYR A 241 12.08 -26.15 26.61
CA TYR A 241 11.60 -27.46 26.18
C TYR A 241 12.70 -28.34 25.57
N LYS A 242 13.98 -28.01 25.79
CA LYS A 242 15.13 -28.73 25.21
C LYS A 242 15.02 -28.97 23.70
N CYS A 243 14.68 -27.91 22.98
CA CYS A 243 14.54 -27.88 21.53
C CYS A 243 15.37 -26.74 20.93
N GLN A 244 15.93 -26.97 19.75
CA GLN A 244 16.47 -25.91 18.91
C GLN A 244 15.40 -25.50 17.90
N ILE A 245 15.14 -24.20 17.81
CA ILE A 245 14.17 -23.62 16.89
C ILE A 245 14.95 -22.91 15.78
N GLU A 246 14.82 -23.40 14.56
CA GLU A 246 15.40 -22.78 13.38
C GLU A 246 14.29 -22.10 12.57
N ILE A 247 14.57 -20.87 12.11
CA ILE A 247 13.65 -20.10 11.29
C ILE A 247 14.27 -19.93 9.91
N GLU A 248 13.57 -20.42 8.89
CA GLU A 248 13.95 -20.24 7.51
C GLU A 248 12.92 -19.33 6.82
N LYS A 249 13.42 -18.27 6.16
CA LYS A 249 12.60 -17.36 5.35
C LYS A 249 12.62 -17.86 3.91
N LYS A 250 11.48 -18.34 3.42
CA LYS A 250 11.33 -18.76 2.02
C LYS A 250 10.59 -17.69 1.22
N PRO A 251 11.14 -17.20 0.10
CA PRO A 251 10.39 -16.33 -0.78
C PRO A 251 9.24 -17.11 -1.42
N THR A 252 8.05 -16.54 -1.35
CA THR A 252 6.80 -17.06 -1.88
C THR A 252 6.05 -15.92 -2.53
N SER A 253 5.59 -16.07 -3.76
CA SER A 253 4.69 -15.10 -4.36
C SER A 253 3.26 -15.42 -3.97
N LYS A 254 2.53 -14.42 -3.49
CA LYS A 254 1.09 -14.52 -3.24
C LYS A 254 0.42 -13.35 -3.93
N ILE A 255 -0.60 -13.71 -4.70
CA ILE A 255 -1.35 -12.76 -5.50
C ILE A 255 -2.54 -12.32 -4.66
N TYR A 256 -2.55 -11.05 -4.27
CA TYR A 256 -3.71 -10.45 -3.64
C TYR A 256 -4.63 -9.85 -4.71
N GLU A 257 -5.85 -10.39 -4.81
CA GLU A 257 -6.90 -9.83 -5.66
C GLU A 257 -7.50 -8.62 -4.94
N ILE A 258 -7.33 -7.43 -5.52
CA ILE A 258 -7.95 -6.21 -4.98
C ILE A 258 -9.46 -6.28 -5.25
N PRO A 259 -10.33 -6.13 -4.22
CA PRO A 259 -11.77 -6.12 -4.43
C PRO A 259 -12.16 -4.96 -5.36
N LYS A 260 -12.57 -5.28 -6.59
CA LYS A 260 -13.11 -4.27 -7.52
C LYS A 260 -14.35 -3.62 -6.88
N ALA A 261 -14.41 -2.29 -6.83
CA ALA A 261 -15.63 -1.57 -6.51
C ALA A 261 -16.66 -1.81 -7.64
N LEU A 262 -17.59 -2.74 -7.43
CA LEU A 262 -18.37 -3.33 -8.52
C LEU A 262 -19.88 -3.28 -8.22
N ALA A 263 -20.54 -2.20 -8.68
CA ALA A 263 -21.97 -2.23 -9.03
C ALA A 263 -22.42 -1.02 -9.89
N GLN A 264 -21.96 0.20 -9.57
CA GLN A 264 -22.37 1.42 -10.29
C GLN A 264 -21.45 1.74 -11.48
N ASP A 265 -20.13 1.56 -11.32
CA ASP A 265 -19.16 1.79 -12.39
C ASP A 265 -19.18 0.71 -13.49
N HIS A 266 -19.65 -0.51 -13.18
CA HIS A 266 -19.72 -1.57 -14.19
C HIS A 266 -20.81 -1.33 -15.24
N ILE A 267 -21.90 -0.63 -14.89
CA ILE A 267 -22.95 -0.30 -15.84
C ILE A 267 -22.51 0.86 -16.74
N SER A 268 -21.87 1.89 -16.17
CA SER A 268 -21.31 3.02 -16.93
C SER A 268 -20.14 2.57 -17.83
N ASN A 269 -19.22 1.73 -17.33
CA ASN A 269 -18.11 1.17 -18.12
C ASN A 269 -18.60 0.30 -19.28
N LYS A 270 -19.68 -0.46 -19.08
CA LYS A 270 -20.27 -1.29 -20.14
C LYS A 270 -21.00 -0.46 -21.21
N LEU A 271 -21.63 0.64 -20.80
CA LEU A 271 -22.27 1.62 -21.71
C LEU A 271 -21.24 2.43 -22.50
N THR A 272 -20.13 2.86 -21.89
CA THR A 272 -19.06 3.61 -22.57
C THR A 272 -18.19 2.73 -23.46
N ALA A 273 -17.86 1.51 -23.04
CA ALA A 273 -17.12 0.56 -23.86
C ALA A 273 -17.93 0.04 -25.06
N ALA A 274 -19.27 0.11 -25.02
CA ALA A 274 -20.14 -0.16 -26.17
C ALA A 274 -20.11 0.96 -27.24
N ALA A 275 -19.64 2.16 -26.89
CA ALA A 275 -19.46 3.27 -27.81
C ALA A 275 -18.10 3.24 -28.54
N ILE A 276 -17.15 2.41 -28.09
CA ILE A 276 -15.86 2.19 -28.74
C ILE A 276 -15.94 0.97 -29.68
N ARG A 277 -15.44 1.11 -30.92
CA ARG A 277 -15.41 0.03 -31.92
C ARG A 277 -14.02 -0.10 -32.54
N ILE A 278 -13.57 -1.33 -32.76
CA ILE A 278 -12.39 -1.63 -33.58
C ILE A 278 -12.86 -2.11 -34.94
N LEU A 279 -12.43 -1.46 -36.02
CA LEU A 279 -12.84 -1.76 -37.39
C LEU A 279 -11.61 -2.14 -38.24
N LYS A 280 -11.71 -3.20 -39.04
CA LYS A 280 -10.79 -3.43 -40.15
C LYS A 280 -11.25 -2.62 -41.35
N GLY A 281 -10.39 -1.76 -41.88
CA GLY A 281 -10.71 -0.98 -43.07
C GLY A 281 -9.73 0.16 -43.32
N ASP A 282 -10.01 0.93 -44.36
CA ASP A 282 -9.29 2.17 -44.65
C ASP A 282 -9.95 3.33 -43.90
N LEU A 283 -9.13 4.16 -43.25
CA LEU A 283 -9.58 5.36 -42.54
C LEU A 283 -10.27 6.36 -43.49
N ALA A 284 -9.85 6.42 -44.76
CA ALA A 284 -10.43 7.31 -45.77
C ALA A 284 -11.87 6.93 -46.17
N GLU A 285 -12.28 5.69 -45.89
CA GLU A 285 -13.58 5.13 -46.30
C GLU A 285 -14.62 5.17 -45.16
N GLN A 286 -14.27 5.78 -44.03
CA GLN A 286 -15.11 5.81 -42.83
C GLN A 286 -16.23 6.83 -42.96
N LYS A 287 -17.46 6.36 -42.74
CA LYS A 287 -18.65 7.20 -42.65
C LYS A 287 -18.89 7.64 -41.20
N VAL A 288 -18.15 8.66 -40.78
CA VAL A 288 -18.24 9.29 -39.45
C VAL A 288 -18.27 10.80 -39.57
N ASP A 289 -18.62 11.50 -38.50
CA ASP A 289 -18.61 12.97 -38.50
C ASP A 289 -17.17 13.50 -38.59
N LEU A 290 -16.24 12.89 -37.87
CA LEU A 290 -14.86 13.39 -37.80
C LEU A 290 -13.83 12.26 -38.00
N VAL A 291 -12.92 12.44 -38.95
CA VAL A 291 -11.75 11.55 -39.11
C VAL A 291 -10.49 12.25 -38.60
N VAL A 292 -9.78 11.63 -37.68
CA VAL A 292 -8.54 12.16 -37.10
C VAL A 292 -7.36 11.79 -37.99
N VAL A 293 -6.60 12.79 -38.41
CA VAL A 293 -5.41 12.65 -39.24
C VAL A 293 -4.22 13.19 -38.45
N SER A 294 -3.25 12.32 -38.16
CA SER A 294 -2.03 12.78 -37.50
C SER A 294 -1.13 13.52 -38.49
N SER A 295 -0.99 14.84 -38.33
CA SER A 295 -0.15 15.67 -39.18
C SER A 295 1.33 15.32 -39.11
N THR A 296 1.76 14.63 -38.04
CA THR A 296 3.13 14.10 -37.89
C THR A 296 3.39 12.84 -38.71
N SER A 297 2.35 12.16 -39.19
CA SER A 297 2.47 11.00 -40.06
C SER A 297 2.31 11.43 -41.51
N LEU A 298 3.43 11.73 -42.18
CA LEU A 298 3.43 12.14 -43.60
C LEU A 298 2.70 11.11 -44.49
N TYR A 299 2.91 9.82 -44.24
CA TYR A 299 2.24 8.74 -44.99
C TYR A 299 0.71 8.82 -44.87
N LEU A 300 0.20 8.94 -43.65
CA LEU A 300 -1.25 9.03 -43.42
C LEU A 300 -1.82 10.34 -43.97
N CYS A 301 -1.15 11.45 -43.69
CA CYS A 301 -1.57 12.78 -44.12
C CYS A 301 -1.64 12.88 -45.65
N ASP A 302 -0.58 12.48 -46.36
CA ASP A 302 -0.56 12.48 -47.83
C ASP A 302 -1.59 11.52 -48.43
N GLY A 303 -1.77 10.34 -47.83
CA GLY A 303 -2.75 9.35 -48.25
C GLY A 303 -4.19 9.89 -48.19
N ILE A 304 -4.55 10.54 -47.07
CA ILE A 304 -5.86 11.15 -46.88
C ILE A 304 -6.05 12.36 -47.79
N LEU A 305 -5.07 13.27 -47.88
CA LEU A 305 -5.17 14.46 -48.75
C LEU A 305 -5.31 14.09 -50.23
N LYS A 306 -4.64 13.04 -50.69
CA LYS A 306 -4.78 12.53 -52.06
C LYS A 306 -6.19 12.03 -52.35
N LYS A 307 -6.81 11.33 -51.40
CA LYS A 307 -8.18 10.81 -51.52
C LYS A 307 -9.25 11.89 -51.31
N ALA A 308 -8.98 12.91 -50.50
CA ALA A 308 -9.89 14.03 -50.24
C ALA A 308 -9.98 15.03 -51.41
N GLY A 309 -8.92 15.11 -52.23
CA GLY A 309 -8.87 15.92 -53.44
C GLY A 309 -8.09 17.24 -53.31
N GLU A 310 -7.82 17.88 -54.45
CA GLU A 310 -6.99 19.09 -54.58
C GLU A 310 -7.49 20.28 -53.73
N SER A 311 -8.80 20.43 -53.56
CA SER A 311 -9.37 21.55 -52.77
C SER A 311 -8.96 21.46 -51.30
N VAL A 312 -9.12 20.28 -50.69
CA VAL A 312 -8.77 20.01 -49.30
C VAL A 312 -7.26 20.13 -49.08
N LYS A 313 -6.47 19.65 -50.05
CA LYS A 313 -5.01 19.78 -50.02
C LYS A 313 -4.54 21.24 -50.01
N LYS A 314 -5.18 22.13 -50.78
CA LYS A 314 -4.88 23.56 -50.77
C LYS A 314 -5.26 24.22 -49.45
N GLU A 315 -6.44 23.89 -48.91
CA GLU A 315 -6.91 24.40 -47.61
C GLU A 315 -5.97 23.98 -46.48
N TYR A 316 -5.59 22.70 -46.43
CA TYR A 316 -4.61 22.18 -45.47
C TYR A 316 -3.27 22.91 -45.58
N ASN A 317 -2.69 23.03 -46.77
CA ASN A 317 -1.40 23.70 -46.96
C ASN A 317 -1.44 25.20 -46.59
N ALA A 318 -2.57 25.87 -46.83
CA ALA A 318 -2.76 27.26 -46.44
C ALA A 318 -2.85 27.43 -44.91
N ALA A 319 -3.51 26.48 -44.23
CA ALA A 319 -3.67 26.49 -42.77
C ALA A 319 -2.42 26.02 -42.01
N ALA A 320 -1.70 25.03 -42.54
CA ALA A 320 -0.46 24.50 -41.96
C ALA A 320 0.64 25.57 -41.80
N ASN A 321 0.58 26.64 -42.59
CA ASN A 321 1.53 27.77 -42.52
C ASN A 321 1.24 28.77 -41.39
N ARG A 322 0.08 28.71 -40.69
CA ARG A 322 -0.34 29.74 -39.72
C ARG A 322 -0.12 29.37 -38.25
N SER A 323 -0.03 28.08 -37.91
CA SER A 323 0.41 27.53 -36.60
C SER A 323 0.29 26.00 -36.63
N SER A 324 1.31 25.27 -36.20
CA SER A 324 1.39 23.80 -36.34
C SER A 324 0.88 22.99 -35.14
N LEU A 325 0.43 23.65 -34.07
CA LEU A 325 0.19 23.01 -32.76
C LEU A 325 -1.30 22.88 -32.35
N GLU A 326 -2.21 23.60 -33.00
CA GLU A 326 -3.65 23.56 -32.70
C GLU A 326 -4.37 22.54 -33.61
N PRO A 327 -5.47 21.90 -33.13
CA PRO A 327 -6.29 21.03 -33.97
C PRO A 327 -6.90 21.81 -35.14
N LEU A 328 -6.71 21.33 -36.36
CA LEU A 328 -7.22 21.95 -37.58
C LEU A 328 -8.36 21.10 -38.15
N GLU A 329 -9.59 21.59 -38.05
CA GLU A 329 -10.76 20.96 -38.67
C GLU A 329 -11.04 21.58 -40.05
N ILE A 330 -11.06 20.75 -41.10
CA ILE A 330 -11.37 21.18 -42.48
C ILE A 330 -12.40 20.28 -43.14
N ASP A 331 -12.90 20.70 -44.29
CA ASP A 331 -13.83 19.91 -45.08
C ASP A 331 -13.22 18.60 -45.60
N SER A 332 -14.04 17.57 -45.74
CA SER A 332 -13.61 16.22 -46.13
C SER A 332 -13.48 16.03 -47.64
N GLY A 333 -14.01 16.98 -48.43
CA GLY A 333 -13.91 16.98 -49.89
C GLY A 333 -14.62 15.77 -50.49
N GLN A 334 -13.84 14.86 -51.08
CA GLN A 334 -14.35 13.65 -51.74
C GLN A 334 -14.52 12.44 -50.80
N LEU A 335 -14.19 12.57 -49.51
CA LEU A 335 -14.31 11.49 -48.54
C LEU A 335 -15.74 11.34 -48.02
N LEU A 336 -16.04 10.19 -47.43
CA LEU A 336 -17.36 9.85 -46.89
C LEU A 336 -17.63 10.43 -45.49
N CYS A 337 -16.60 10.88 -44.79
CA CYS A 337 -16.73 11.55 -43.50
C CYS A 337 -17.20 12.99 -43.66
N ARG A 338 -17.72 13.61 -42.59
CA ARG A 338 -18.20 15.00 -42.67
C ARG A 338 -17.06 16.01 -42.61
N LYS A 339 -16.04 15.76 -41.76
CA LYS A 339 -14.89 16.65 -41.54
C LYS A 339 -13.61 15.85 -41.27
N LEU A 340 -12.47 16.50 -41.53
CA LEU A 340 -11.14 16.01 -41.21
C LEU A 340 -10.55 16.83 -40.06
N LEU A 341 -10.02 16.17 -39.04
CA LEU A 341 -9.28 16.80 -37.94
C LEU A 341 -7.79 16.50 -38.07
N PHE A 342 -7.00 17.48 -38.47
CA PHE A 342 -5.55 17.41 -38.50
C PHE A 342 -5.00 17.75 -37.12
N LEU A 343 -4.29 16.81 -36.51
CA LEU A 343 -3.73 16.96 -35.16
C LEU A 343 -2.26 16.55 -35.14
N THR A 344 -1.43 17.39 -34.53
CA THR A 344 0.00 17.09 -34.34
C THR A 344 0.19 16.21 -33.09
N TRP A 345 0.71 14.99 -33.27
CA TRP A 345 1.13 14.16 -32.14
C TRP A 345 2.50 14.60 -31.61
N GLN A 346 2.51 15.26 -30.45
CA GLN A 346 3.74 15.69 -29.77
C GLN A 346 4.36 14.53 -28.98
N ILE A 347 5.14 13.70 -29.64
CA ILE A 347 5.81 12.55 -29.03
C ILE A 347 6.80 13.04 -27.95
N ASN A 348 6.69 12.52 -26.73
CA ASN A 348 7.62 12.79 -25.65
C ASN A 348 8.29 11.48 -25.19
N GLN A 349 9.62 11.37 -25.31
CA GLN A 349 10.38 10.15 -24.96
C GLN A 349 11.33 10.37 -23.78
N THR A 350 11.16 11.42 -22.99
CA THR A 350 12.03 11.67 -21.83
C THR A 350 11.91 10.58 -20.75
N SER A 351 10.72 10.00 -20.60
CA SER A 351 10.45 8.84 -19.74
C SER A 351 9.33 7.98 -20.33
N GLN A 352 9.20 6.74 -19.82
CA GLN A 352 8.13 5.82 -20.19
C GLN A 352 6.74 6.44 -19.89
N GLU A 353 6.59 7.10 -18.74
CA GLU A 353 5.36 7.81 -18.37
C GLU A 353 5.06 9.00 -19.29
N ALA A 354 6.08 9.79 -19.64
CA ALA A 354 5.92 10.92 -20.55
C ALA A 354 5.49 10.47 -21.96
N PHE A 355 5.98 9.31 -22.40
CA PHE A 355 5.54 8.68 -23.65
C PHE A 355 4.08 8.25 -23.60
N TYR A 356 3.64 7.60 -22.52
CA TYR A 356 2.24 7.20 -22.35
C TYR A 356 1.31 8.42 -22.33
N GLN A 357 1.71 9.46 -21.59
CA GLN A 357 0.97 10.71 -21.52
C GLN A 357 0.87 11.39 -22.90
N SER A 358 1.87 11.25 -23.77
CA SER A 358 1.81 11.80 -25.13
C SER A 358 0.73 11.16 -26.00
N ILE A 359 0.50 9.84 -25.84
CA ILE A 359 -0.57 9.10 -26.55
C ILE A 359 -1.93 9.51 -26.01
N ARG A 360 -2.07 9.55 -24.68
CA ARG A 360 -3.30 10.00 -24.02
C ARG A 360 -3.66 11.42 -24.43
N ASN A 361 -2.70 12.35 -24.41
CA ASN A 361 -2.94 13.73 -24.83
C ASN A 361 -3.43 13.83 -26.28
N PHE A 362 -2.93 12.99 -27.19
CA PHE A 362 -3.40 12.96 -28.59
C PHE A 362 -4.87 12.55 -28.69
N VAL A 363 -5.25 11.45 -28.04
CA VAL A 363 -6.65 10.96 -28.02
C VAL A 363 -7.56 11.96 -27.31
N SER A 364 -7.16 12.45 -26.14
CA SER A 364 -7.89 13.42 -25.33
C SER A 364 -8.23 14.68 -26.11
N LYS A 365 -7.24 15.29 -26.78
CA LYS A 365 -7.45 16.50 -27.60
C LYS A 365 -8.44 16.27 -28.74
N ALA A 366 -8.33 15.15 -29.45
CA ALA A 366 -9.23 14.85 -30.56
C ALA A 366 -10.67 14.57 -30.09
N VAL A 367 -10.84 13.83 -29.00
CA VAL A 367 -12.17 13.57 -28.41
C VAL A 367 -12.79 14.84 -27.86
N GLN A 368 -12.04 15.64 -27.10
CA GLN A 368 -12.53 16.91 -26.56
C GLN A 368 -12.92 17.90 -27.66
N HIS A 369 -12.14 17.96 -28.75
CA HIS A 369 -12.49 18.75 -29.92
C HIS A 369 -13.80 18.27 -30.55
N ALA A 370 -13.95 16.96 -30.73
CA ALA A 370 -15.18 16.38 -31.28
C ALA A 370 -16.43 16.68 -30.42
N ILE A 371 -16.29 16.58 -29.10
CA ILE A 371 -17.36 16.90 -28.14
C ILE A 371 -17.72 18.38 -28.22
N LYS A 372 -16.71 19.27 -28.22
CA LYS A 372 -16.89 20.72 -28.31
C LYS A 372 -17.54 21.14 -29.63
N ALA A 373 -17.21 20.44 -30.72
CA ALA A 373 -17.79 20.66 -32.05
C ALA A 373 -19.13 19.92 -32.27
N HIS A 374 -19.66 19.25 -31.23
CA HIS A 374 -20.92 18.50 -31.28
C HIS A 374 -20.97 17.39 -32.34
N HIS A 375 -19.82 16.77 -32.63
CA HIS A 375 -19.75 15.57 -33.46
C HIS A 375 -20.26 14.36 -32.66
N THR A 376 -20.93 13.42 -33.34
CA THR A 376 -21.52 12.21 -32.72
C THR A 376 -20.73 10.95 -33.02
N SER A 377 -19.80 11.00 -33.97
CA SER A 377 -18.88 9.91 -34.28
C SER A 377 -17.49 10.41 -34.70
N ILE A 378 -16.45 9.74 -34.21
CA ILE A 378 -15.04 10.05 -34.52
C ILE A 378 -14.28 8.77 -34.89
N ALA A 379 -13.39 8.84 -35.88
CA ALA A 379 -12.52 7.74 -36.28
C ALA A 379 -11.05 8.07 -36.09
N PHE A 380 -10.31 7.17 -35.44
CA PHE A 380 -8.88 7.25 -35.17
C PHE A 380 -8.08 6.23 -36.00
N PRO A 381 -6.88 6.60 -36.46
CA PRO A 381 -5.88 5.63 -36.90
C PRO A 381 -5.25 4.92 -35.70
N ALA A 382 -4.68 3.72 -35.91
CA ALA A 382 -3.76 3.09 -34.96
C ALA A 382 -2.39 3.79 -34.94
N ILE A 383 -2.36 5.00 -34.37
CA ILE A 383 -1.16 5.85 -34.37
C ILE A 383 -0.04 5.22 -33.52
N GLY A 384 1.19 5.18 -34.02
CA GLY A 384 2.34 4.64 -33.29
C GLY A 384 2.61 3.14 -33.53
N CYS A 385 1.68 2.39 -34.12
CA CYS A 385 1.85 0.97 -34.45
C CYS A 385 2.61 0.68 -35.76
N GLY A 386 2.93 1.72 -36.54
CA GLY A 386 3.62 1.64 -37.82
C GLY A 386 5.14 1.84 -37.73
N LYS A 387 5.69 2.73 -38.58
CA LYS A 387 7.16 2.94 -38.77
C LYS A 387 7.95 3.30 -37.49
N TYR A 388 7.29 3.79 -36.44
CA TYR A 388 7.93 4.14 -35.16
C TYR A 388 8.23 2.94 -34.25
N ASN A 389 7.70 1.74 -34.57
CA ASN A 389 7.95 0.48 -33.88
C ASN A 389 7.75 0.52 -32.35
N PHE A 390 6.81 1.33 -31.87
CA PHE A 390 6.42 1.31 -30.45
C PHE A 390 5.68 0.02 -30.13
N ASP A 391 5.71 -0.38 -28.86
CA ASP A 391 4.98 -1.56 -28.40
C ASP A 391 3.47 -1.39 -28.67
N LYS A 392 2.96 -2.26 -29.54
CA LYS A 392 1.58 -2.26 -30.00
C LYS A 392 0.59 -2.48 -28.85
N ASN A 393 0.98 -3.22 -27.81
CA ASN A 393 0.15 -3.44 -26.62
C ASN A 393 0.01 -2.16 -25.80
N ILE A 394 1.12 -1.44 -25.60
CA ILE A 394 1.11 -0.16 -24.89
C ILE A 394 0.25 0.84 -25.65
N VAL A 395 0.48 1.00 -26.97
CA VAL A 395 -0.27 1.95 -27.79
C VAL A 395 -1.77 1.65 -27.75
N ALA A 396 -2.16 0.39 -27.95
CA ALA A 396 -3.56 -0.03 -27.88
C ALA A 396 -4.17 0.22 -26.50
N ASN A 397 -3.45 -0.09 -25.42
CA ASN A 397 -3.88 0.14 -24.05
C ASN A 397 -4.15 1.62 -23.78
N GLU A 398 -3.15 2.47 -24.04
CA GLU A 398 -3.23 3.90 -23.73
C GLU A 398 -4.30 4.62 -24.56
N MET A 399 -4.44 4.27 -25.85
CA MET A 399 -5.47 4.86 -26.71
C MET A 399 -6.89 4.49 -26.26
N LEU A 400 -7.12 3.23 -25.89
CA LEU A 400 -8.44 2.73 -25.48
C LEU A 400 -8.84 3.22 -24.08
N ILE A 401 -7.89 3.22 -23.13
CA ILE A 401 -8.12 3.74 -21.78
C ILE A 401 -8.48 5.23 -21.83
N GLU A 402 -7.73 6.02 -22.59
CA GLU A 402 -8.01 7.44 -22.69
C GLU A 402 -9.35 7.70 -23.37
N ALA A 403 -9.66 6.99 -24.46
CA ALA A 403 -10.95 7.10 -25.13
C ALA A 403 -12.12 6.79 -24.17
N GLN A 404 -12.00 5.72 -23.38
CA GLN A 404 -13.00 5.38 -22.37
C GLN A 404 -13.08 6.44 -21.26
N THR A 405 -11.94 6.94 -20.80
CA THR A 405 -11.86 7.99 -19.77
C THR A 405 -12.57 9.26 -20.22
N GLN A 406 -12.38 9.70 -21.47
CA GLN A 406 -13.06 10.87 -22.02
C GLN A 406 -14.58 10.65 -22.19
N LEU A 407 -15.01 9.44 -22.57
CA LEU A 407 -16.44 9.11 -22.66
C LEU A 407 -17.12 9.11 -21.28
N LEU A 408 -16.43 8.59 -20.27
CA LEU A 408 -16.91 8.57 -18.88
C LEU A 408 -16.96 9.97 -18.27
N SER A 409 -15.93 10.79 -18.49
CA SER A 409 -15.83 12.13 -17.91
C SER A 409 -16.84 13.12 -18.52
N ALA A 410 -17.09 13.02 -19.82
CA ALA A 410 -17.99 13.92 -20.51
C ALA A 410 -19.47 13.52 -20.43
N ASN A 411 -19.78 12.27 -20.09
CA ASN A 411 -21.15 11.73 -20.06
C ASN A 411 -21.93 12.01 -21.37
N VAL A 412 -21.26 11.82 -22.51
CA VAL A 412 -21.79 12.07 -23.86
C VAL A 412 -21.89 10.79 -24.67
N LEU A 413 -22.85 10.75 -25.59
CA LEU A 413 -23.00 9.67 -26.58
C LEU A 413 -22.14 10.00 -27.81
N LEU A 414 -20.83 9.76 -27.72
CA LEU A 414 -19.89 9.88 -28.85
C LEU A 414 -19.41 8.47 -29.25
N GLN A 415 -19.63 8.07 -30.50
CA GLN A 415 -19.09 6.81 -31.02
C GLN A 415 -17.62 6.99 -31.42
N ILE A 416 -16.71 6.18 -30.87
CA ILE A 416 -15.28 6.22 -31.18
C ILE A 416 -14.89 4.97 -31.96
N ASN A 417 -14.42 5.13 -33.20
CA ASN A 417 -13.96 4.04 -34.05
C ASN A 417 -12.43 4.06 -34.13
N PHE A 418 -11.75 2.98 -33.77
CA PHE A 418 -10.34 2.77 -34.12
C PHE A 418 -10.29 1.93 -35.39
N VAL A 419 -9.68 2.49 -36.43
CA VAL A 419 -9.68 1.91 -37.78
C VAL A 419 -8.28 1.44 -38.13
N ILE A 420 -8.18 0.14 -38.36
CA ILE A 420 -6.92 -0.58 -38.54
C ILE A 420 -6.91 -1.15 -39.95
N LEU A 421 -5.80 -0.99 -40.66
CA LEU A 421 -5.71 -1.43 -42.04
C LEU A 421 -5.87 -2.96 -42.12
N PRO A 422 -6.57 -3.50 -43.15
CA PRO A 422 -6.78 -4.94 -43.29
C PRO A 422 -5.49 -5.76 -43.33
N THR A 423 -4.37 -5.14 -43.71
CA THR A 423 -3.03 -5.75 -43.75
C THR A 423 -2.38 -5.88 -42.37
N GLU A 424 -2.85 -5.16 -41.36
CA GLU A 424 -2.28 -5.10 -39.99
C GLU A 424 -3.06 -5.99 -39.01
N ASN A 425 -3.13 -7.30 -39.31
CA ASN A 425 -3.93 -8.25 -38.53
C ASN A 425 -3.48 -8.37 -37.07
N ASP A 426 -2.19 -8.26 -36.81
CA ASP A 426 -1.61 -8.29 -35.47
C ASP A 426 -2.03 -7.08 -34.63
N VAL A 427 -1.98 -5.86 -35.19
CA VAL A 427 -2.46 -4.64 -34.52
C VAL A 427 -3.97 -4.73 -34.26
N PHE A 428 -4.73 -5.23 -35.23
CA PHE A 428 -6.18 -5.43 -35.06
C PHE A 428 -6.51 -6.39 -33.93
N ASN A 429 -5.84 -7.54 -33.88
CA ASN A 429 -6.07 -8.53 -32.83
C ASN A 429 -5.71 -7.97 -31.44
N ILE A 430 -4.66 -7.17 -31.32
CA ILE A 430 -4.26 -6.53 -30.06
C ILE A 430 -5.33 -5.53 -29.60
N PHE A 431 -5.77 -4.62 -30.47
CA PHE A 431 -6.81 -3.65 -30.14
C PHE A 431 -8.14 -4.35 -29.80
N GLN A 432 -8.49 -5.41 -30.53
CA GLN A 432 -9.72 -6.16 -30.27
C GLN A 432 -9.67 -6.91 -28.94
N ALA A 433 -8.57 -7.61 -28.64
CA ALA A 433 -8.37 -8.28 -27.36
C ALA A 433 -8.45 -7.29 -26.20
N LYS A 434 -7.85 -6.09 -26.36
CA LYS A 434 -7.87 -5.06 -25.31
C LYS A 434 -9.23 -4.39 -25.15
N LEU A 435 -9.98 -4.17 -26.23
CA LEU A 435 -11.36 -3.69 -26.12
C LEU A 435 -12.26 -4.74 -25.46
N GLU A 436 -12.11 -6.01 -25.81
CA GLU A 436 -12.86 -7.09 -25.18
C GLU A 436 -12.55 -7.20 -23.67
N SER A 437 -11.30 -7.00 -23.27
CA SER A 437 -10.91 -7.00 -21.86
C SER A 437 -11.55 -5.82 -21.11
N LEU A 438 -11.53 -4.61 -21.70
CA LEU A 438 -12.23 -3.43 -21.18
C LEU A 438 -13.76 -3.64 -21.07
N GLN A 439 -14.40 -4.27 -22.07
CA GLN A 439 -15.84 -4.54 -22.11
C GLN A 439 -16.29 -5.63 -21.13
N LYS A 440 -15.45 -6.64 -20.89
CA LYS A 440 -15.68 -7.70 -19.89
C LYS A 440 -15.47 -7.18 -18.45
N GLY A 441 -15.02 -5.93 -18.28
CA GLY A 441 -14.57 -5.41 -17.00
C GLY A 441 -13.32 -6.12 -16.46
N ASN A 442 -12.68 -6.92 -17.32
CA ASN A 442 -11.35 -7.45 -17.12
C ASN A 442 -10.39 -6.40 -17.65
N VAL A 443 -10.31 -5.28 -16.95
CA VAL A 443 -9.15 -4.44 -17.14
C VAL A 443 -7.96 -5.33 -16.76
N GLU A 444 -7.20 -5.79 -17.76
CA GLU A 444 -5.80 -6.15 -17.57
C GLU A 444 -5.09 -4.84 -17.22
N ILE A 445 -5.33 -4.36 -16.00
CA ILE A 445 -4.36 -3.62 -15.23
C ILE A 445 -3.62 -4.74 -14.53
N ASN A 446 -2.32 -4.83 -14.78
CA ASN A 446 -1.39 -5.59 -13.94
C ASN A 446 -1.39 -5.11 -12.46
N ASP A 447 -2.30 -4.20 -12.06
CA ASP A 447 -2.49 -3.72 -10.70
C ASP A 447 -3.76 -4.27 -10.00
N THR A 448 -4.56 -5.16 -10.62
CA THR A 448 -5.65 -5.86 -9.89
C THR A 448 -5.13 -7.06 -9.07
N GLN A 449 -3.92 -7.49 -9.39
CA GLN A 449 -3.15 -8.50 -8.71
C GLN A 449 -1.82 -7.87 -8.37
N ILE A 450 -1.62 -7.48 -7.11
CA ILE A 450 -0.28 -7.14 -6.66
C ILE A 450 0.37 -8.47 -6.29
N GLU A 451 1.33 -8.91 -7.11
CA GLU A 451 2.21 -10.02 -6.75
C GLU A 451 3.15 -9.51 -5.66
N TYR A 452 2.86 -9.91 -4.42
CA TYR A 452 3.75 -9.64 -3.31
C TYR A 452 4.67 -10.85 -3.13
N ASN A 453 5.98 -10.59 -3.15
CA ASN A 453 6.96 -11.55 -2.68
C ASN A 453 6.87 -11.63 -1.14
N LEU A 454 5.92 -12.41 -0.64
CA LEU A 454 5.86 -12.75 0.78
C LEU A 454 7.05 -13.63 1.13
N THR A 455 7.57 -13.47 2.33
CA THR A 455 8.48 -14.47 2.88
C THR A 455 7.66 -15.38 3.79
N THR A 456 7.44 -16.63 3.41
CA THR A 456 6.91 -17.65 4.31
C THR A 456 7.99 -18.00 5.33
N ILE A 457 7.60 -18.04 6.60
CA ILE A 457 8.49 -18.48 7.68
C ILE A 457 8.20 -19.95 7.95
N THR A 458 9.10 -20.82 7.51
CA THR A 458 9.11 -22.21 7.94
C THR A 458 9.90 -22.31 9.23
N THR A 459 9.27 -22.85 10.26
CA THR A 459 9.91 -23.09 11.55
C THR A 459 10.19 -24.57 11.71
N THR A 460 11.43 -24.88 12.06
CA THR A 460 11.93 -26.23 12.27
C THR A 460 12.24 -26.42 13.74
N ILE A 461 11.63 -27.42 14.38
CA ILE A 461 11.93 -27.78 15.77
C ILE A 461 12.74 -29.07 15.78
N ILE A 462 13.94 -28.98 16.36
CA ILE A 462 14.89 -30.09 16.50
C ILE A 462 15.02 -30.42 17.99
N SER A 463 14.90 -31.70 18.35
CA SER A 463 15.13 -32.18 19.71
C SER A 463 15.59 -33.64 19.69
N ASN A 464 16.03 -34.14 20.83
CA ASN A 464 16.27 -35.56 21.07
C ASN A 464 15.02 -36.31 21.59
N SER A 465 13.87 -35.65 21.67
CA SER A 465 12.61 -36.24 22.12
C SER A 465 11.43 -35.70 21.32
N THR A 466 10.61 -36.60 20.78
CA THR A 466 9.38 -36.27 20.04
C THR A 466 8.34 -35.54 20.90
N ASP A 467 8.21 -35.93 22.17
CA ASP A 467 7.23 -35.33 23.09
C ASP A 467 7.58 -33.86 23.35
N LYS A 468 8.88 -33.60 23.56
CA LYS A 468 9.40 -32.23 23.72
C LYS A 468 9.22 -31.38 22.47
N GLN A 469 9.36 -31.95 21.26
CA GLN A 469 9.10 -31.21 20.02
C GLN A 469 7.64 -30.74 19.94
N GLU A 470 6.67 -31.60 20.30
CA GLU A 470 5.25 -31.24 20.28
C GLU A 470 4.86 -30.25 21.40
N GLU A 471 5.45 -30.37 22.58
CA GLU A 471 5.28 -29.38 23.66
C GLU A 471 5.85 -28.00 23.26
N CYS A 472 7.06 -27.99 22.69
CA CYS A 472 7.71 -26.78 22.19
C CYS A 472 6.87 -26.12 21.09
N LYS A 473 6.35 -26.90 20.14
CA LYS A 473 5.45 -26.41 19.08
C LYS A 473 4.19 -25.76 19.65
N LYS A 474 3.55 -26.38 20.63
CA LYS A 474 2.36 -25.81 21.31
C LYS A 474 2.69 -24.51 22.04
N ALA A 475 3.80 -24.48 22.79
CA ALA A 475 4.24 -23.30 23.51
C ALA A 475 4.59 -22.14 22.56
N LEU A 476 5.28 -22.44 21.47
CA LEU A 476 5.64 -21.50 20.42
C LEU A 476 4.39 -20.89 19.77
N ASN A 477 3.46 -21.73 19.30
CA ASN A 477 2.19 -21.23 18.72
C ASN A 477 1.40 -20.37 19.71
N SER A 478 1.38 -20.75 20.99
CA SER A 478 0.71 -19.98 22.04
C SER A 478 1.38 -18.61 22.27
N HIS A 479 2.71 -18.55 22.27
CA HIS A 479 3.46 -17.30 22.44
C HIS A 479 3.22 -16.37 21.26
N VAL A 480 3.42 -16.87 20.04
CA VAL A 480 3.22 -16.12 18.79
C VAL A 480 1.80 -15.57 18.71
N ASN A 481 0.78 -16.40 18.98
CA ASN A 481 -0.62 -15.95 18.93
C ASN A 481 -0.95 -14.88 19.96
N LYS A 482 -0.28 -14.86 21.12
CA LYS A 482 -0.45 -13.80 22.14
C LYS A 482 0.25 -12.50 21.75
N SER A 483 1.32 -12.57 20.97
CA SER A 483 2.08 -11.41 20.51
C SER A 483 1.45 -10.73 19.28
N ILE A 484 0.51 -11.39 18.59
CA ILE A 484 -0.25 -10.80 17.48
C ILE A 484 -1.31 -9.82 18.03
N LEU A 485 -1.22 -8.57 17.59
CA LEU A 485 -2.28 -7.58 17.76
C LEU A 485 -3.19 -7.61 16.54
N VAL A 486 -4.50 -7.55 16.79
CA VAL A 486 -5.53 -7.38 15.75
C VAL A 486 -6.29 -6.09 16.01
N ARG A 487 -6.42 -5.25 14.99
CA ARG A 487 -7.24 -4.03 14.98
C ARG A 487 -8.28 -4.12 13.88
N GLU A 488 -9.53 -3.81 14.21
CA GLU A 488 -10.63 -3.81 13.27
C GLU A 488 -11.27 -2.43 13.19
N HIS A 489 -11.52 -1.96 11.97
CA HIS A 489 -12.19 -0.72 11.67
C HIS A 489 -13.41 -1.02 10.80
N CYS A 490 -14.60 -0.71 11.33
CA CYS A 490 -15.86 -0.87 10.62
C CYS A 490 -16.47 0.51 10.37
N GLN A 491 -16.12 1.13 9.25
CA GLN A 491 -16.62 2.46 8.86
C GLN A 491 -17.05 2.47 7.38
N GLN A 492 -18.24 1.93 7.11
CA GLN A 492 -18.81 1.78 5.76
C GLN A 492 -18.79 3.07 4.92
N HIS A 493 -18.99 4.22 5.54
CA HIS A 493 -19.05 5.51 4.84
C HIS A 493 -17.69 6.12 4.50
N VAL A 494 -16.60 5.63 5.10
CA VAL A 494 -15.27 6.23 5.00
C VAL A 494 -14.46 5.56 3.91
N LEU A 495 -14.33 4.24 3.96
CA LEU A 495 -13.53 3.47 2.99
C LEU A 495 -14.10 3.54 1.56
N LYS A 496 -15.42 3.70 1.41
CA LYS A 496 -16.06 3.94 0.10
C LYS A 496 -15.61 5.22 -0.60
N LYS A 497 -15.00 6.16 0.13
CA LYS A 497 -14.52 7.44 -0.41
C LYS A 497 -13.05 7.39 -0.83
N TRP A 498 -12.32 6.32 -0.49
CA TRP A 498 -10.92 6.20 -0.83
C TRP A 498 -10.76 5.91 -2.32
N THR A 499 -9.84 6.64 -2.95
CA THR A 499 -9.49 6.41 -4.35
C THR A 499 -8.68 5.11 -4.52
N GLN A 500 -8.74 4.50 -5.71
CA GLN A 500 -7.98 3.28 -6.00
C GLN A 500 -6.46 3.43 -5.76
N PRO A 501 -5.80 4.56 -6.14
CA PRO A 501 -4.40 4.77 -5.82
C PRO A 501 -4.10 4.81 -4.32
N ALA A 502 -5.00 5.41 -3.51
CA ALA A 502 -4.85 5.46 -2.06
C ALA A 502 -4.95 4.06 -1.43
N ILE A 503 -5.89 3.25 -1.90
CA ILE A 503 -6.02 1.84 -1.50
C ILE A 503 -4.72 1.09 -1.81
N ASN A 504 -4.22 1.22 -3.04
CA ASN A 504 -2.97 0.54 -3.46
C ASN A 504 -1.76 0.98 -2.63
N ALA A 505 -1.65 2.28 -2.32
CA ALA A 505 -0.59 2.82 -1.48
C ALA A 505 -0.65 2.26 -0.05
N PHE A 506 -1.85 2.19 0.54
CA PHE A 506 -2.04 1.65 1.88
C PHE A 506 -1.74 0.15 1.97
N TYR A 507 -2.14 -0.63 0.97
CA TYR A 507 -1.75 -2.05 0.84
C TYR A 507 -0.23 -2.22 0.79
N LYS A 508 0.47 -1.42 -0.03
CA LYS A 508 1.94 -1.42 -0.10
C LYS A 508 2.59 -1.05 1.24
N TYR A 509 2.02 -0.06 1.94
CA TYR A 509 2.51 0.34 3.26
C TYR A 509 2.40 -0.79 4.28
N CYS A 510 1.22 -1.41 4.40
CA CYS A 510 0.99 -2.53 5.33
C CYS A 510 1.94 -3.69 5.05
N PHE A 511 2.15 -4.02 3.77
CA PHE A 511 3.11 -5.03 3.35
C PHE A 511 4.54 -4.72 3.84
N HIS A 512 5.02 -3.48 3.63
CA HIS A 512 6.35 -3.06 4.10
C HIS A 512 6.50 -3.07 5.62
N GLN A 513 5.41 -2.85 6.35
CA GLN A 513 5.38 -2.92 7.82
C GLN A 513 5.15 -4.34 8.35
N HIS A 514 5.08 -5.36 7.49
CA HIS A 514 4.77 -6.73 7.88
C HIS A 514 3.42 -6.88 8.61
N VAL A 515 2.42 -6.11 8.16
CA VAL A 515 1.04 -6.15 8.64
C VAL A 515 0.16 -6.85 7.61
N VAL A 516 -0.57 -7.87 8.06
CA VAL A 516 -1.61 -8.53 7.27
C VAL A 516 -2.84 -7.63 7.25
N LEU A 517 -3.26 -7.27 6.03
CA LEU A 517 -4.40 -6.40 5.78
C LEU A 517 -5.54 -7.21 5.14
N ASP A 518 -6.67 -7.28 5.82
CA ASP A 518 -7.94 -7.76 5.28
C ASP A 518 -8.91 -6.57 5.15
N MET A 519 -9.22 -6.17 3.92
CA MET A 519 -10.04 -5.00 3.64
C MET A 519 -11.20 -5.35 2.72
N ASN A 520 -12.40 -4.93 3.10
CA ASN A 520 -13.60 -4.98 2.26
C ASN A 520 -14.26 -3.60 2.16
N ILE A 521 -14.02 -2.95 1.03
CA ILE A 521 -14.44 -1.57 0.77
C ILE A 521 -15.98 -1.44 0.69
N LEU A 522 -16.69 -2.47 0.20
CA LEU A 522 -18.15 -2.44 0.01
C LEU A 522 -18.91 -2.29 1.33
N ILE A 523 -18.40 -2.95 2.37
CA ILE A 523 -18.92 -2.88 3.74
C ILE A 523 -18.11 -1.93 4.63
N GLY A 524 -17.03 -1.33 4.09
CA GLY A 524 -16.04 -0.53 4.80
C GLY A 524 -15.50 -1.20 6.05
N TYR A 525 -15.04 -2.44 5.85
CA TYR A 525 -14.32 -3.22 6.82
C TYR A 525 -12.82 -3.16 6.51
N CYS A 526 -12.00 -2.98 7.53
CA CYS A 526 -10.56 -3.07 7.46
C CYS A 526 -10.06 -3.74 8.75
N LYS A 527 -9.26 -4.78 8.61
CA LYS A 527 -8.62 -5.50 9.70
C LYS A 527 -7.12 -5.54 9.47
N LEU A 528 -6.39 -5.09 10.47
CA LEU A 528 -4.93 -5.07 10.53
C LEU A 528 -4.47 -6.11 11.55
N SER A 529 -3.58 -7.00 11.16
CA SER A 529 -3.06 -8.06 12.05
C SER A 529 -1.54 -8.17 11.92
N GLY A 530 -0.83 -8.25 13.04
CA GLY A 530 0.64 -8.26 13.05
C GLY A 530 1.23 -7.99 14.43
N SER A 531 2.50 -7.58 14.48
CA SER A 531 3.12 -7.13 15.75
C SER A 531 2.41 -5.89 16.30
N LYS A 532 2.40 -5.72 17.63
CA LYS A 532 1.80 -4.53 18.26
C LYS A 532 2.33 -3.22 17.69
N GLU A 533 3.64 -3.14 17.47
CA GLU A 533 4.33 -1.94 16.95
C GLU A 533 3.92 -1.66 15.51
N SER A 534 4.03 -2.68 14.64
CA SER A 534 3.68 -2.57 13.22
C SER A 534 2.20 -2.24 12.98
N VAL A 535 1.30 -2.90 13.72
CA VAL A 535 -0.15 -2.67 13.61
C VAL A 535 -0.52 -1.27 14.07
N THR A 536 0.12 -0.77 15.14
CA THR A 536 -0.13 0.61 15.61
C THR A 536 0.29 1.64 14.56
N GLU A 537 1.43 1.43 13.89
CA GLU A 537 1.90 2.33 12.85
C GLU A 537 1.02 2.26 11.59
N ALA A 538 0.58 1.07 11.17
CA ALA A 538 -0.37 0.91 10.08
C ALA A 538 -1.75 1.53 10.39
N GLU A 539 -2.21 1.44 11.65
CA GLU A 539 -3.43 2.09 12.12
C GLU A 539 -3.30 3.63 12.07
N ASN A 540 -2.15 4.19 12.42
CA ASN A 540 -1.89 5.63 12.28
C ASN A 540 -1.93 6.08 10.80
N GLU A 541 -1.31 5.31 9.91
CA GLU A 541 -1.31 5.60 8.47
C GLU A 541 -2.72 5.51 7.88
N TYR A 542 -3.53 4.54 8.33
CA TYR A 542 -4.95 4.45 7.97
C TYR A 542 -5.69 5.76 8.28
N TYR A 543 -5.53 6.31 9.48
CA TYR A 543 -6.19 7.57 9.87
C TYR A 543 -5.65 8.79 9.11
N ARG A 544 -4.35 8.81 8.78
CA ARG A 544 -3.77 9.88 7.94
C ARG A 544 -4.35 9.88 6.54
N GLU A 545 -4.39 8.73 5.88
CA GLU A 545 -4.95 8.61 4.53
C GLU A 545 -6.46 8.89 4.54
N GLN A 546 -7.19 8.42 5.57
CA GLN A 546 -8.60 8.79 5.76
C GLN A 546 -8.82 10.30 5.82
N THR A 547 -7.98 11.02 6.56
CA THR A 547 -8.08 12.47 6.71
C THR A 547 -7.81 13.16 5.38
N LYS A 548 -6.76 12.73 4.67
CA LYS A 548 -6.39 13.24 3.34
C LYS A 548 -7.50 13.03 2.30
N GLN A 549 -8.07 11.81 2.23
CA GLN A 549 -9.18 11.52 1.31
C GLN A 549 -10.45 12.31 1.66
N SER A 550 -10.75 12.49 2.96
CA SER A 550 -11.89 13.28 3.40
C SER A 550 -11.74 14.75 3.05
N GLU A 551 -10.53 15.30 3.21
CA GLU A 551 -10.22 16.67 2.86
C GLU A 551 -10.26 16.89 1.35
N GLN A 552 -9.67 15.99 0.56
CA GLN A 552 -9.73 16.06 -0.90
C GLN A 552 -11.17 15.99 -1.42
N ALA A 553 -12.01 15.12 -0.84
CA ALA A 553 -13.44 15.05 -1.17
C ALA A 553 -14.20 16.32 -0.76
N ARG A 554 -13.85 16.93 0.39
CA ARG A 554 -14.41 18.21 0.85
C ARG A 554 -14.05 19.33 -0.13
N LEU A 555 -12.78 19.43 -0.51
CA LEU A 555 -12.29 20.42 -1.46
C LEU A 555 -12.91 20.25 -2.84
N MET A 556 -13.04 19.02 -3.34
CA MET A 556 -13.74 18.74 -4.59
C MET A 556 -15.24 19.07 -4.53
N ALA A 557 -15.89 18.86 -3.38
CA ALA A 557 -17.29 19.25 -3.19
C ALA A 557 -17.46 20.78 -3.20
N ILE A 558 -16.54 21.52 -2.57
CA ILE A 558 -16.55 22.99 -2.61
C ILE A 558 -16.24 23.49 -4.03
N ALA A 559 -15.26 22.91 -4.71
CA ALA A 559 -14.89 23.21 -6.09
C ALA A 559 -15.98 22.87 -7.11
N ARG A 560 -16.91 21.98 -6.74
CA ARG A 560 -18.12 21.77 -7.51
C ARG A 560 -18.95 23.05 -7.47
N ASP A 561 -19.27 23.57 -6.29
CA ASP A 561 -20.22 24.68 -6.15
C ASP A 561 -19.61 26.07 -6.42
N ILE A 562 -18.28 26.19 -6.31
CA ILE A 562 -17.52 27.44 -6.45
C ILE A 562 -16.52 27.30 -7.60
N ILE A 563 -16.61 28.23 -8.56
CA ILE A 563 -15.82 28.25 -9.80
C ILE A 563 -14.99 29.54 -9.82
N TRP A 564 -13.69 29.37 -9.89
CA TRP A 564 -12.73 30.38 -10.26
C TRP A 564 -12.53 30.39 -11.77
N ALA A 565 -12.36 31.58 -12.34
CA ALA A 565 -12.07 31.77 -13.76
C ALA A 565 -11.11 32.94 -13.96
N PHE A 566 -10.36 32.91 -15.06
CA PHE A 566 -9.47 33.98 -15.49
C PHE A 566 -9.93 34.60 -16.81
N GLU A 567 -9.60 35.86 -17.01
CA GLU A 567 -9.88 36.60 -18.24
C GLU A 567 -8.95 36.14 -19.37
N LYS A 568 -9.54 35.74 -20.50
CA LYS A 568 -8.80 35.30 -21.68
C LYS A 568 -8.68 36.43 -22.72
N ASP A 569 -9.80 37.10 -23.00
CA ASP A 569 -9.96 38.21 -23.94
C ASP A 569 -11.09 39.15 -23.44
N ASP A 570 -11.25 40.36 -23.99
CA ASP A 570 -12.28 41.34 -23.59
C ASP A 570 -13.69 40.70 -23.43
N LYS A 571 -14.10 40.48 -22.17
CA LYS A 571 -15.38 39.88 -21.72
C LYS A 571 -15.54 38.36 -21.84
N ASN A 572 -14.48 37.60 -22.12
CA ASN A 572 -14.50 36.13 -22.12
C ASN A 572 -13.68 35.56 -20.95
N TRP A 573 -14.33 34.71 -20.13
CA TRP A 573 -13.71 34.07 -18.97
C TRP A 573 -13.54 32.58 -19.18
N GLU A 574 -12.38 32.07 -18.80
CA GLU A 574 -12.02 30.66 -18.88
C GLU A 574 -11.90 30.07 -17.47
N LYS A 575 -12.55 28.92 -17.24
CA LYS A 575 -12.61 28.28 -15.92
C LYS A 575 -11.31 27.54 -15.64
N TYR A 576 -10.84 27.57 -14.39
CA TYR A 576 -9.78 26.67 -13.97
C TYR A 576 -10.28 25.22 -13.98
N VAL A 577 -9.36 24.27 -14.24
CA VAL A 577 -9.66 22.84 -14.14
C VAL A 577 -10.08 22.48 -12.71
N PRO A 578 -10.96 21.47 -12.50
CA PRO A 578 -11.58 21.22 -11.20
C PRO A 578 -10.60 21.06 -10.04
N GLU A 579 -9.47 20.39 -10.27
CA GLU A 579 -8.44 20.16 -9.26
C GLU A 579 -7.76 21.46 -8.85
N LEU A 580 -7.36 22.27 -9.83
CA LEU A 580 -6.73 23.57 -9.58
C LEU A 580 -7.73 24.56 -8.96
N ASN A 581 -8.98 24.54 -9.42
CA ASN A 581 -10.08 25.31 -8.86
C ASN A 581 -10.28 25.03 -7.36
N ALA A 582 -10.20 23.76 -6.96
CA ALA A 582 -10.27 23.36 -5.55
C ALA A 582 -9.13 23.92 -4.71
N LEU A 583 -7.90 23.90 -5.26
CA LEU A 583 -6.72 24.44 -4.59
C LEU A 583 -6.75 25.96 -4.46
N ILE A 584 -7.20 26.66 -5.50
CA ILE A 584 -7.37 28.12 -5.48
C ILE A 584 -8.42 28.52 -4.43
N GLU A 585 -9.54 27.80 -4.37
CA GLU A 585 -10.58 28.06 -3.38
C GLU A 585 -10.12 27.77 -1.95
N ASP A 586 -9.37 26.69 -1.73
CA ASP A 586 -8.79 26.39 -0.42
C ASP A 586 -7.82 27.48 0.05
N ALA A 587 -6.93 27.94 -0.85
CA ALA A 587 -6.01 29.03 -0.59
C ALA A 587 -6.75 30.33 -0.21
N PHE A 588 -7.83 30.63 -0.92
CA PHE A 588 -8.67 31.78 -0.65
C PHE A 588 -9.41 31.68 0.70
N ILE A 589 -10.04 30.54 1.00
CA ILE A 589 -10.72 30.27 2.28
C ILE A 589 -9.72 30.37 3.45
N SER A 590 -8.51 29.86 3.23
CA SER A 590 -7.39 29.91 4.17
C SER A 590 -6.81 31.32 4.36
N LYS A 591 -7.38 32.33 3.68
CA LYS A 591 -6.99 33.75 3.74
C LYS A 591 -5.54 33.98 3.32
N LEU A 592 -5.02 33.16 2.42
CA LEU A 592 -3.74 33.44 1.79
C LEU A 592 -3.89 34.70 0.92
N GLN A 593 -2.86 35.54 0.91
CA GLN A 593 -2.84 36.73 0.04
C GLN A 593 -2.53 36.34 -1.41
N THR A 594 -1.67 35.35 -1.59
CA THR A 594 -1.27 34.85 -2.91
C THR A 594 -1.28 33.33 -2.97
N PHE A 595 -1.46 32.80 -4.17
CA PHE A 595 -1.40 31.36 -4.47
C PHE A 595 -0.57 31.12 -5.73
N LYS A 596 0.32 30.13 -5.69
CA LYS A 596 1.21 29.80 -6.81
C LYS A 596 0.88 28.44 -7.38
N TYR A 597 0.86 28.33 -8.70
CA TYR A 597 0.68 27.05 -9.38
C TYR A 597 1.43 27.04 -10.72
N SER A 598 1.64 25.85 -11.27
CA SER A 598 2.19 25.67 -12.61
C SER A 598 1.16 25.01 -13.51
N ASP A 599 1.06 25.46 -14.76
CA ASP A 599 0.21 24.80 -15.75
C ASP A 599 0.86 23.52 -16.31
N ASN A 600 0.15 22.83 -17.19
CA ASN A 600 0.60 21.58 -17.81
C ASN A 600 1.85 21.74 -18.71
N LYS A 601 2.30 22.98 -18.95
CA LYS A 601 3.53 23.31 -19.69
C LYS A 601 4.65 23.78 -18.74
N SER A 602 4.48 23.59 -17.44
CA SER A 602 5.39 24.04 -16.37
C SER A 602 5.60 25.55 -16.33
N VAL A 603 4.64 26.34 -16.85
CA VAL A 603 4.66 27.80 -16.72
C VAL A 603 4.08 28.16 -15.36
N GLU A 604 4.79 29.01 -14.61
CA GLU A 604 4.38 29.40 -13.26
C GLU A 604 3.48 30.64 -13.27
N TYR A 605 2.44 30.60 -12.45
CA TYR A 605 1.49 31.68 -12.26
C TYR A 605 1.34 32.01 -10.77
N VAL A 606 1.11 33.29 -10.48
CA VAL A 606 0.84 33.81 -9.13
C VAL A 606 -0.51 34.49 -9.16
N ILE A 607 -1.46 33.96 -8.39
CA ILE A 607 -2.73 34.61 -8.09
C ILE A 607 -2.54 35.54 -6.89
N ASP A 608 -2.95 36.80 -7.02
CA ASP A 608 -3.13 37.75 -5.93
C ASP A 608 -4.63 37.94 -5.70
N PHE A 609 -5.11 37.43 -4.55
CA PHE A 609 -6.52 37.51 -4.18
C PHE A 609 -6.97 38.89 -3.71
N THR A 610 -6.03 39.77 -3.33
CA THR A 610 -6.35 41.15 -2.93
C THR A 610 -6.63 42.03 -4.14
N GLN A 611 -5.92 41.77 -5.24
CA GLN A 611 -6.09 42.50 -6.50
C GLN A 611 -7.04 41.77 -7.47
N ASN A 612 -7.36 40.50 -7.21
CA ASN A 612 -8.06 39.60 -8.13
C ASN A 612 -7.36 39.53 -9.50
N ILE A 613 -6.04 39.36 -9.46
CA ILE A 613 -5.20 39.26 -10.66
C ILE A 613 -4.36 37.98 -10.59
N GLU A 614 -4.23 37.32 -11.73
CA GLU A 614 -3.21 36.32 -11.93
C GLU A 614 -2.09 36.88 -12.81
N THR A 615 -0.84 36.65 -12.40
CA THR A 615 0.37 37.06 -13.12
C THR A 615 1.18 35.85 -13.55
N CYS A 616 1.49 35.76 -14.85
CA CYS A 616 2.47 34.78 -15.35
C CYS A 616 3.88 35.21 -14.92
N VAL A 617 4.61 34.35 -14.21
CA VAL A 617 5.94 34.66 -13.67
C VAL A 617 6.94 34.93 -14.80
N ASN A 618 6.88 34.15 -15.87
CA ASN A 618 7.83 34.23 -16.98
C ASN A 618 7.64 35.48 -17.85
N THR A 619 6.39 35.86 -18.12
CA THR A 619 6.08 36.96 -19.06
C THR A 619 5.63 38.24 -18.38
N GLN A 620 5.35 38.21 -17.08
CA GLN A 620 4.74 39.30 -16.31
C GLN A 620 3.37 39.75 -16.84
N LEU A 621 2.74 38.94 -17.70
CA LEU A 621 1.40 39.21 -18.21
C LEU A 621 0.39 39.02 -17.08
N GLN A 622 -0.50 40.00 -16.92
CA GLN A 622 -1.56 40.00 -15.92
C GLN A 622 -2.92 39.77 -16.55
N ARG A 623 -3.77 39.01 -15.87
CA ARG A 623 -5.17 38.78 -16.24
C ARG A 623 -6.07 38.82 -15.02
N GLN A 624 -7.28 39.35 -15.18
CA GLN A 624 -8.26 39.40 -14.09
C GLN A 624 -8.72 37.99 -13.74
N ILE A 625 -9.07 37.78 -12.47
CA ILE A 625 -9.71 36.55 -12.00
C ILE A 625 -11.02 36.85 -11.28
N ILE A 626 -11.94 35.91 -11.33
CA ILE A 626 -13.24 36.00 -10.65
C ILE A 626 -13.56 34.72 -9.91
N ARG A 627 -14.28 34.89 -8.81
CA ARG A 627 -14.84 33.81 -7.99
C ARG A 627 -16.36 33.85 -8.08
N HIS A 628 -16.96 32.78 -8.56
CA HIS A 628 -18.41 32.63 -8.66
C HIS A 628 -18.90 31.37 -7.95
N ALA A 629 -20.01 31.45 -7.24
CA ALA A 629 -20.71 30.27 -6.73
C ALA A 629 -21.83 29.91 -7.71
N ASP A 630 -21.68 28.90 -8.60
CA ASP A 630 -22.76 28.55 -9.53
C ASP A 630 -22.60 27.24 -10.35
N ALA A 631 -22.30 26.09 -9.73
CA ALA A 631 -22.53 24.79 -10.40
C ALA A 631 -24.00 24.35 -10.33
N GLY A 632 -24.79 25.04 -11.13
CA GLY A 632 -26.17 24.68 -11.40
C GLY A 632 -26.65 25.18 -12.73
N LEU A 633 -26.08 26.29 -13.22
CA LEU A 633 -26.61 27.06 -14.34
C LEU A 633 -26.27 26.42 -15.71
N PRO A 634 -27.07 26.67 -16.75
CA PRO A 634 -26.82 26.14 -18.08
C PRO A 634 -25.49 26.62 -18.68
N PRO A 635 -24.76 25.76 -19.40
CA PRO A 635 -23.44 26.10 -19.96
C PRO A 635 -23.50 27.18 -21.06
N HIS A 636 -24.66 27.37 -21.69
CA HIS A 636 -24.88 28.40 -22.72
C HIS A 636 -25.22 29.78 -22.12
N TRP A 637 -25.33 29.90 -20.79
CA TRP A 637 -25.58 31.19 -20.16
C TRP A 637 -24.35 32.09 -20.27
N MET A 638 -24.59 33.34 -20.62
CA MET A 638 -23.58 34.38 -20.55
C MET A 638 -23.25 34.69 -19.10
N LEU A 639 -22.01 35.07 -18.84
CA LEU A 639 -21.58 35.44 -17.50
C LEU A 639 -22.29 36.72 -17.07
N GLN A 640 -22.77 36.71 -15.82
CA GLN A 640 -23.54 37.81 -15.25
C GLN A 640 -23.20 37.97 -13.76
N THR A 641 -23.02 39.22 -13.34
CA THR A 641 -22.81 39.59 -11.93
C THR A 641 -24.12 39.52 -11.15
N GLU A 642 -25.20 40.07 -11.71
CA GLU A 642 -26.52 40.15 -11.11
C GLU A 642 -27.28 38.81 -11.10
N ASN A 643 -28.33 38.72 -10.26
CA ASN A 643 -29.21 37.55 -10.19
C ASN A 643 -30.06 37.37 -11.47
N VAL A 644 -30.44 38.46 -12.12
CA VAL A 644 -31.35 38.47 -13.28
C VAL A 644 -30.75 39.33 -14.39
N ALA A 645 -30.58 38.75 -15.58
CA ALA A 645 -30.28 39.50 -16.79
C ALA A 645 -31.06 38.97 -17.99
N ARG A 646 -31.22 39.83 -18.99
CA ARG A 646 -31.79 39.52 -20.30
C ARG A 646 -30.76 39.81 -21.39
N PHE A 647 -30.61 38.88 -22.31
CA PHE A 647 -29.61 38.95 -23.35
C PHE A 647 -30.24 38.77 -24.72
N SER A 648 -30.14 39.76 -25.59
CA SER A 648 -30.58 39.63 -26.98
C SER A 648 -29.73 38.58 -27.69
N LEU A 649 -30.40 37.62 -28.34
CA LEU A 649 -29.74 36.62 -29.16
C LEU A 649 -29.34 37.20 -30.52
N ASP A 650 -28.22 36.74 -31.05
CA ASP A 650 -27.80 37.01 -32.44
C ASP A 650 -28.74 36.28 -33.41
N GLU A 651 -29.32 37.01 -34.36
CA GLU A 651 -30.23 36.47 -35.38
C GLU A 651 -29.61 35.34 -36.22
N ASN A 652 -28.28 35.32 -36.33
CA ASN A 652 -27.56 34.28 -37.06
C ASN A 652 -27.30 33.01 -36.23
N SER A 653 -27.46 33.07 -34.91
CA SER A 653 -27.22 31.94 -34.01
C SER A 653 -28.23 30.81 -34.22
N ASN A 654 -27.79 29.57 -33.99
CA ASN A 654 -28.69 28.41 -34.03
C ASN A 654 -29.78 28.53 -32.96
N GLU A 655 -29.45 29.04 -31.77
CA GLU A 655 -30.40 29.27 -30.68
C GLU A 655 -31.55 30.19 -31.11
N TYR A 656 -31.26 31.31 -31.79
CA TYR A 656 -32.28 32.20 -32.33
C TYR A 656 -33.16 31.50 -33.37
N LYS A 657 -32.53 30.77 -34.30
CA LYS A 657 -33.23 30.05 -35.39
C LYS A 657 -34.15 28.96 -34.85
N ASP A 658 -33.70 28.19 -33.86
CA ASP A 658 -34.45 27.09 -33.25
C ASP A 658 -35.69 27.61 -32.52
N ILE A 659 -35.52 28.67 -31.71
CA ILE A 659 -36.65 29.30 -30.99
C ILE A 659 -37.60 30.00 -31.97
N GLY A 660 -37.07 30.65 -33.00
CA GLY A 660 -37.87 31.25 -34.08
C GLY A 660 -38.69 30.19 -34.82
N ALA A 661 -38.08 29.06 -35.20
CA ALA A 661 -38.76 27.95 -35.86
C ALA A 661 -39.85 27.33 -34.97
N LEU A 662 -39.57 27.13 -33.68
CA LEU A 662 -40.55 26.64 -32.70
C LEU A 662 -41.77 27.57 -32.63
N PHE A 663 -41.55 28.89 -32.60
CA PHE A 663 -42.62 29.89 -32.63
C PHE A 663 -43.42 29.86 -33.95
N HIS A 664 -42.73 29.85 -35.09
CA HIS A 664 -43.36 29.88 -36.41
C HIS A 664 -44.15 28.61 -36.75
N THR A 665 -43.81 27.47 -36.15
CA THR A 665 -44.48 26.17 -36.37
C THR A 665 -46.00 26.26 -36.28
N THR A 666 -46.53 27.05 -35.34
CA THR A 666 -47.99 27.20 -35.16
C THR A 666 -48.52 28.56 -35.59
N MET A 667 -47.64 29.45 -36.06
CA MET A 667 -47.92 30.83 -36.44
C MET A 667 -47.91 31.06 -37.95
N ALA A 668 -47.67 30.02 -38.76
CA ALA A 668 -47.51 30.08 -40.22
C ALA A 668 -48.63 30.81 -40.99
N ASN A 669 -49.87 30.82 -40.47
CA ASN A 669 -51.02 31.49 -41.10
C ASN A 669 -51.16 32.98 -40.73
N LYS A 670 -50.18 33.57 -40.04
CA LYS A 670 -50.17 34.97 -39.62
C LYS A 670 -48.94 35.67 -40.20
N CYS A 671 -49.11 36.86 -40.77
CA CYS A 671 -47.98 37.71 -41.16
C CYS A 671 -47.36 38.31 -39.89
N ILE A 672 -46.25 37.73 -39.44
CA ILE A 672 -45.58 38.09 -38.18
C ILE A 672 -44.11 38.30 -38.42
N VAL A 673 -43.57 39.37 -37.85
CA VAL A 673 -42.14 39.67 -37.85
C VAL A 673 -41.61 39.59 -36.43
N ILE A 674 -40.67 38.66 -36.18
CA ILE A 674 -39.90 38.64 -34.94
C ILE A 674 -38.92 39.81 -34.97
N LEU A 675 -38.96 40.66 -33.95
CA LEU A 675 -38.08 41.82 -33.83
C LEU A 675 -36.81 41.48 -33.05
N ARG A 676 -36.93 40.64 -32.01
CA ARG A 676 -35.81 40.10 -31.22
C ARG A 676 -36.27 38.93 -30.36
N ILE A 677 -35.31 38.10 -30.00
CA ILE A 677 -35.46 37.05 -29.00
C ILE A 677 -34.44 37.33 -27.89
N GLU A 678 -34.91 37.44 -26.66
CA GLU A 678 -34.08 37.70 -25.49
C GLU A 678 -34.00 36.42 -24.63
N ARG A 679 -32.80 35.90 -24.36
CA ARG A 679 -32.60 34.85 -23.35
C ARG A 679 -32.68 35.46 -21.97
N ILE A 680 -33.45 34.81 -21.10
CA ILE A 680 -33.63 35.21 -19.70
C ILE A 680 -32.70 34.35 -18.85
N GLN A 681 -31.91 34.98 -18.00
CA GLN A 681 -30.99 34.32 -17.09
C GLN A 681 -31.28 34.76 -15.65
N ASN A 682 -32.23 34.10 -15.00
CA ASN A 682 -32.55 34.32 -13.59
C ASN A 682 -32.00 33.17 -12.75
N LYS A 683 -30.90 33.42 -12.02
CA LYS A 683 -30.15 32.38 -11.26
C LYS A 683 -31.04 31.73 -10.22
N GLN A 684 -31.72 32.52 -9.39
CA GLN A 684 -32.62 32.01 -8.35
C GLN A 684 -33.75 31.16 -8.94
N TRP A 685 -34.39 31.62 -10.01
CA TRP A 685 -35.48 30.88 -10.66
C TRP A 685 -35.00 29.55 -11.22
N TYR A 686 -33.87 29.59 -11.95
CA TYR A 686 -33.32 28.41 -12.58
C TYR A 686 -32.84 27.39 -11.54
N THR A 687 -32.25 27.83 -10.43
CA THR A 687 -31.83 26.95 -9.33
C THR A 687 -33.02 26.23 -8.70
N GLN A 688 -34.15 26.92 -8.48
CA GLN A 688 -35.38 26.29 -7.98
C GLN A 688 -35.95 25.27 -8.99
N TYR A 689 -36.04 25.68 -10.26
CA TYR A 689 -36.49 24.81 -11.35
C TYR A 689 -35.62 23.56 -11.52
N ASN A 690 -34.30 23.75 -11.56
CA ASN A 690 -33.34 22.66 -11.76
C ASN A 690 -33.29 21.73 -10.55
N SER A 691 -33.51 22.24 -9.33
CA SER A 691 -33.66 21.40 -8.14
C SER A 691 -34.90 20.52 -8.26
N TYR A 692 -36.05 21.10 -8.62
CA TYR A 692 -37.27 20.32 -8.87
C TYR A 692 -37.07 19.29 -9.99
N LYS A 693 -36.39 19.65 -11.07
CA LYS A 693 -36.02 18.76 -12.18
C LYS A 693 -35.16 17.57 -11.75
N ARG A 694 -34.11 17.81 -10.95
CA ARG A 694 -33.15 16.79 -10.51
C ARG A 694 -33.79 15.74 -9.61
N PHE A 695 -34.67 16.16 -8.70
CA PHE A 695 -35.32 15.26 -7.73
C PHE A 695 -36.67 14.72 -8.21
N SER A 696 -37.18 15.19 -9.35
CA SER A 696 -38.39 14.65 -9.95
C SER A 696 -38.09 13.38 -10.74
N PRO A 697 -38.73 12.23 -10.43
CA PRO A 697 -38.63 11.02 -11.25
C PRO A 697 -39.27 11.19 -12.64
N LYS A 698 -39.85 12.36 -12.94
CA LYS A 698 -40.61 12.68 -14.15
C LYS A 698 -39.89 13.68 -15.05
N LYS A 699 -38.55 13.77 -14.96
CA LYS A 699 -37.72 14.71 -15.75
C LYS A 699 -37.94 14.62 -17.27
N ASP A 700 -38.32 13.44 -17.78
CA ASP A 700 -38.58 13.20 -19.21
C ASP A 700 -39.91 13.81 -19.69
N THR A 701 -40.68 14.47 -18.81
CA THR A 701 -41.93 15.17 -19.11
C THR A 701 -41.75 16.68 -19.31
N GLU A 702 -40.51 17.16 -19.43
CA GLU A 702 -40.21 18.56 -19.74
C GLU A 702 -40.72 18.93 -21.15
N LYS A 703 -41.44 20.03 -21.26
CA LYS A 703 -41.92 20.59 -22.53
C LYS A 703 -41.54 22.06 -22.67
N LYS A 704 -41.22 22.47 -23.89
CA LYS A 704 -41.17 23.90 -24.28
C LYS A 704 -42.59 24.36 -24.61
N LEU A 705 -43.11 25.30 -23.84
CA LEU A 705 -44.46 25.85 -23.99
C LEU A 705 -44.41 27.37 -24.09
N PHE A 706 -45.52 27.98 -24.52
CA PHE A 706 -45.65 29.41 -24.77
C PHE A 706 -46.55 30.10 -23.76
N HIS A 707 -46.18 31.30 -23.31
CA HIS A 707 -47.01 32.16 -22.46
C HIS A 707 -47.05 33.59 -23.02
N GLY A 708 -48.19 34.01 -23.57
CA GLY A 708 -48.39 35.38 -24.05
C GLY A 708 -48.78 36.32 -22.91
N CYS A 709 -48.18 37.51 -22.86
CA CYS A 709 -48.50 38.51 -21.84
C CYS A 709 -48.46 39.94 -22.37
N ARG A 710 -48.88 40.91 -21.53
CA ARG A 710 -48.78 42.34 -21.83
C ARG A 710 -47.38 42.85 -21.47
N GLN A 711 -46.90 43.89 -22.17
CA GLN A 711 -45.61 44.54 -21.91
C GLN A 711 -45.36 44.82 -20.42
N LYS A 712 -46.35 45.39 -19.72
CA LYS A 712 -46.27 45.73 -18.28
C LYS A 712 -46.05 44.52 -17.34
N SER A 713 -46.29 43.31 -17.82
CA SER A 713 -46.14 42.07 -17.04
C SER A 713 -44.79 41.40 -17.24
N VAL A 714 -44.01 41.82 -18.25
CA VAL A 714 -42.73 41.18 -18.60
C VAL A 714 -41.75 41.24 -17.43
N ASP A 715 -41.44 42.44 -16.93
CA ASP A 715 -40.46 42.60 -15.85
C ASP A 715 -40.95 41.97 -14.54
N LEU A 716 -42.27 41.95 -14.29
CA LEU A 716 -42.84 41.27 -13.13
C LEU A 716 -42.61 39.75 -13.21
N ILE A 717 -42.85 39.13 -14.37
CA ILE A 717 -42.65 37.68 -14.56
C ILE A 717 -41.15 37.34 -14.49
N VAL A 718 -40.30 38.14 -15.14
CA VAL A 718 -38.84 37.93 -15.15
C VAL A 718 -38.23 38.02 -13.76
N ASN A 719 -38.71 38.93 -12.90
CA ASN A 719 -38.18 39.12 -11.56
C ASN A 719 -38.88 38.30 -10.46
N SER A 720 -40.14 37.91 -10.65
CA SER A 720 -40.97 37.29 -9.61
C SER A 720 -41.61 35.95 -10.01
N PHE A 721 -41.09 35.32 -11.06
CA PHE A 721 -41.50 34.01 -11.56
C PHE A 721 -42.97 33.97 -12.04
N PHE A 722 -43.47 32.80 -12.46
CA PHE A 722 -44.89 32.62 -12.77
C PHE A 722 -45.72 32.44 -11.49
N ASN A 723 -46.19 33.53 -10.90
CA ASN A 723 -46.99 33.49 -9.68
C ASN A 723 -48.48 33.21 -9.99
N ARG A 724 -48.96 32.03 -9.55
CA ARG A 724 -50.35 31.57 -9.72
C ARG A 724 -51.42 32.49 -9.11
N SER A 725 -51.05 33.34 -8.15
CA SER A 725 -51.97 34.31 -7.54
C SER A 725 -52.42 35.39 -8.52
N PHE A 726 -51.74 35.54 -9.67
CA PHE A 726 -52.14 36.40 -10.78
C PHE A 726 -52.91 35.65 -11.89
N ALA A 727 -53.27 34.37 -11.68
CA ALA A 727 -54.09 33.60 -12.61
C ALA A 727 -55.45 34.28 -12.84
N GLY A 728 -55.92 34.32 -14.10
CA GLY A 728 -57.21 34.91 -14.48
C GLY A 728 -57.21 36.42 -14.75
N VAL A 729 -56.10 37.14 -14.51
CA VAL A 729 -56.00 38.61 -14.69
C VAL A 729 -55.84 39.04 -16.18
N ASN A 730 -55.47 38.11 -17.07
CA ASN A 730 -55.08 38.41 -18.47
C ASN A 730 -55.99 37.83 -19.57
N GLY A 731 -57.11 37.17 -19.24
CA GLY A 731 -58.06 36.74 -20.27
C GLY A 731 -58.74 37.94 -20.95
N TRP A 732 -58.68 38.05 -22.27
CA TRP A 732 -59.39 39.09 -23.03
C TRP A 732 -60.90 39.12 -22.69
N PHE A 733 -61.51 37.94 -22.48
CA PHE A 733 -62.89 37.79 -22.02
C PHE A 733 -63.18 38.36 -20.62
N ALA A 734 -62.19 38.38 -19.71
CA ALA A 734 -62.36 38.92 -18.37
C ALA A 734 -62.52 40.45 -18.39
N PHE A 735 -61.97 41.14 -19.39
CA PHE A 735 -62.14 42.59 -19.54
C PHE A 735 -63.52 42.95 -20.12
N THR A 736 -64.01 42.19 -21.11
CA THR A 736 -65.32 42.43 -21.73
C THR A 736 -66.48 42.19 -20.76
N LEU A 737 -66.41 41.13 -19.94
CA LEU A 737 -67.47 40.81 -18.97
C LEU A 737 -67.46 41.70 -17.71
N ARG A 738 -66.28 42.18 -17.29
CA ARG A 738 -66.16 43.06 -16.11
C ARG A 738 -66.78 44.46 -16.33
N ASN A 739 -66.88 44.90 -17.58
CA ASN A 739 -67.59 46.14 -17.93
C ASN A 739 -69.11 45.95 -18.09
N LEU A 740 -69.59 44.72 -18.26
CA LEU A 740 -71.01 44.41 -18.48
C LEU A 740 -71.77 44.04 -17.19
N CYS A 741 -71.12 43.41 -16.21
CA CYS A 741 -71.77 42.95 -14.97
C CYS A 741 -71.22 43.68 -13.74
N LYS A 742 -71.85 44.78 -13.33
CA LYS A 742 -71.44 45.59 -12.16
C LYS A 742 -71.73 44.95 -10.80
N ASN A 743 -72.47 43.85 -10.72
CA ASN A 743 -72.77 43.19 -9.46
C ASN A 743 -72.92 41.66 -9.64
N LYS A 744 -72.27 40.91 -8.74
CA LYS A 744 -72.22 39.44 -8.57
C LYS A 744 -71.09 38.67 -9.28
N MET A 745 -70.27 38.06 -8.42
CA MET A 745 -69.64 36.74 -8.56
C MET A 745 -68.57 36.56 -9.64
N SER A 746 -67.31 36.67 -9.20
CA SER A 746 -66.14 35.86 -9.61
C SER A 746 -66.31 35.01 -10.89
N LEU A 747 -66.41 35.64 -12.06
CA LEU A 747 -66.28 34.93 -13.34
C LEU A 747 -64.78 34.77 -13.62
N PHE A 748 -64.20 33.66 -13.16
CA PHE A 748 -62.85 33.20 -13.52
C PHE A 748 -62.80 32.73 -14.99
N ALA A 749 -63.17 33.59 -15.93
CA ALA A 749 -63.28 33.25 -17.36
C ALA A 749 -61.93 32.87 -18.02
N GLY A 750 -60.80 33.05 -17.33
CA GLY A 750 -59.46 32.68 -17.79
C GLY A 750 -58.85 31.46 -17.10
N VAL A 751 -59.62 30.71 -16.31
CA VAL A 751 -59.10 29.67 -15.40
C VAL A 751 -59.82 28.33 -15.58
N LEU A 752 -60.19 28.00 -16.83
CA LEU A 752 -61.06 26.86 -17.18
C LEU A 752 -60.54 25.50 -16.71
N TYR A 753 -59.21 25.36 -16.58
CA TYR A 753 -58.55 24.10 -16.29
C TYR A 753 -57.78 24.13 -14.95
N GLY A 754 -58.06 25.11 -14.09
CA GLY A 754 -57.54 25.21 -12.71
C GLY A 754 -56.77 26.50 -12.42
N GLN A 755 -56.71 26.88 -11.14
CA GLN A 755 -56.18 28.13 -10.59
C GLN A 755 -54.65 28.09 -10.48
N GLY A 756 -53.99 27.95 -11.63
CA GLY A 756 -52.54 27.87 -11.78
C GLY A 756 -51.99 28.76 -12.89
N ALA A 757 -50.70 28.58 -13.20
CA ALA A 757 -50.05 29.24 -14.33
C ALA A 757 -50.32 28.49 -15.64
N TYR A 758 -50.73 29.21 -16.68
CA TYR A 758 -51.16 28.64 -17.97
C TYR A 758 -50.06 28.72 -19.01
N PHE A 759 -49.84 27.61 -19.70
CA PHE A 759 -48.89 27.49 -20.81
C PHE A 759 -49.55 26.75 -21.99
N SER A 760 -49.11 27.07 -23.21
CA SER A 760 -49.66 26.47 -24.43
C SER A 760 -48.58 25.78 -25.26
N ALA A 761 -48.87 24.61 -25.82
CA ALA A 761 -48.03 23.98 -26.84
C ALA A 761 -48.08 24.72 -28.19
N LYS A 762 -49.11 25.57 -28.40
CA LYS A 762 -49.32 26.34 -29.63
C LYS A 762 -49.06 27.83 -29.36
N ALA A 763 -48.06 28.41 -30.02
CA ALA A 763 -47.78 29.86 -29.97
C ALA A 763 -48.97 30.69 -30.50
N SER A 764 -49.69 30.19 -31.51
CA SER A 764 -50.90 30.84 -32.03
C SER A 764 -52.05 30.97 -31.04
N TYR A 765 -52.14 30.05 -30.07
CA TYR A 765 -53.08 30.21 -28.97
C TYR A 765 -52.60 31.30 -28.00
N SER A 766 -51.33 31.24 -27.58
CA SER A 766 -50.73 32.24 -26.68
C SER A 766 -50.68 33.65 -27.29
N HIS A 767 -50.69 33.79 -28.62
CA HIS A 767 -50.79 35.07 -29.32
C HIS A 767 -52.04 35.87 -28.94
N GLY A 768 -53.16 35.20 -28.63
CA GLY A 768 -54.39 35.87 -28.16
C GLY A 768 -54.22 36.60 -26.83
N TYR A 769 -53.22 36.21 -26.03
CA TYR A 769 -52.89 36.80 -24.73
C TYR A 769 -51.74 37.81 -24.80
N ALA A 770 -50.91 37.73 -25.84
CA ALA A 770 -49.83 38.66 -26.14
C ALA A 770 -50.38 39.94 -26.81
N MET A 771 -51.09 40.77 -26.04
CA MET A 771 -51.70 42.01 -26.56
C MET A 771 -50.63 42.98 -27.09
N PRO A 772 -50.88 43.67 -28.22
CA PRO A 772 -49.93 44.63 -28.77
C PRO A 772 -49.81 45.83 -27.83
N SER A 773 -48.58 46.30 -27.65
CA SER A 773 -48.29 47.51 -26.89
C SER A 773 -48.93 48.72 -27.55
N THR A 774 -49.54 49.59 -26.74
CA THR A 774 -50.17 50.82 -27.21
C THR A 774 -49.16 51.85 -27.74
N GLN A 775 -47.87 51.71 -27.42
CA GLN A 775 -46.83 52.66 -27.82
C GLN A 775 -46.24 52.35 -29.19
N ASN A 776 -45.91 51.07 -29.44
CA ASN A 776 -45.13 50.67 -30.61
C ASN A 776 -45.72 49.47 -31.35
N GLY A 777 -46.82 48.88 -30.88
CA GLY A 777 -47.45 47.70 -31.45
C GLY A 777 -46.74 46.37 -31.14
N GLU A 778 -45.66 46.37 -30.37
CA GLU A 778 -44.91 45.15 -30.01
C GLU A 778 -45.74 44.20 -29.15
N ARG A 779 -45.57 42.90 -29.37
CA ARG A 779 -46.17 41.81 -28.60
C ARG A 779 -45.09 41.00 -27.91
N TYR A 780 -45.42 40.46 -26.74
CA TYR A 780 -44.47 39.81 -25.85
C TYR A 780 -44.94 38.39 -25.53
N MET A 781 -44.11 37.40 -25.82
CA MET A 781 -44.41 35.99 -25.57
C MET A 781 -43.20 35.27 -24.99
N PHE A 782 -43.39 34.61 -23.86
CA PHE A 782 -42.36 33.76 -23.27
C PHE A 782 -42.36 32.37 -23.90
N VAL A 783 -41.16 31.81 -24.08
CA VAL A 783 -40.93 30.38 -24.23
C VAL A 783 -40.44 29.84 -22.89
N VAL A 784 -41.12 28.82 -22.40
CA VAL A 784 -41.04 28.36 -21.02
C VAL A 784 -40.75 26.86 -21.01
N SER A 785 -39.75 26.45 -20.25
CA SER A 785 -39.54 25.04 -19.92
C SER A 785 -40.42 24.65 -18.75
N VAL A 786 -41.29 23.66 -18.97
CA VAL A 786 -42.30 23.25 -18.01
C VAL A 786 -42.23 21.75 -17.80
N ILE A 787 -42.07 21.31 -16.55
CA ILE A 787 -42.14 19.88 -16.19
C ILE A 787 -43.62 19.56 -15.95
N VAL A 788 -44.29 19.02 -16.98
CA VAL A 788 -45.75 18.81 -16.90
C VAL A 788 -46.12 17.57 -16.07
N GLY A 789 -45.22 16.59 -15.93
CA GLY A 789 -45.48 15.36 -15.20
C GLY A 789 -46.68 14.58 -15.74
N ASN A 790 -47.38 13.89 -14.84
CA ASN A 790 -48.66 13.26 -15.12
C ASN A 790 -49.73 14.36 -15.18
N SER A 791 -50.28 14.61 -16.36
CA SER A 791 -51.38 15.57 -16.55
C SER A 791 -52.74 14.87 -16.49
N THR A 792 -53.75 15.58 -15.98
CA THR A 792 -55.17 15.16 -16.06
C THR A 792 -56.06 16.31 -16.51
N ARG A 793 -57.30 16.02 -16.91
CA ARG A 793 -58.23 17.06 -17.33
C ARG A 793 -58.56 18.00 -16.16
N GLY A 794 -58.35 19.30 -16.37
CA GLY A 794 -58.59 20.32 -15.34
C GLY A 794 -60.02 20.81 -15.24
N ASN A 795 -60.33 21.52 -14.15
CA ASN A 795 -61.57 22.31 -14.00
C ASN A 795 -61.33 23.61 -13.22
N THR A 796 -62.30 24.53 -13.26
CA THR A 796 -62.19 25.90 -12.70
C THR A 796 -61.95 25.99 -11.20
N ASN A 797 -62.27 24.95 -10.44
CA ASN A 797 -62.24 24.98 -8.97
C ASN A 797 -60.93 24.40 -8.39
N MET A 798 -60.08 23.81 -9.24
CA MET A 798 -58.83 23.20 -8.80
C MET A 798 -57.80 24.25 -8.39
N LYS A 799 -57.34 24.21 -7.14
CA LYS A 799 -56.20 25.03 -6.63
C LYS A 799 -54.88 24.25 -6.59
N ILE A 800 -54.97 22.93 -6.67
CA ILE A 800 -53.89 21.95 -6.74
C ILE A 800 -54.36 20.83 -7.69
N PRO A 801 -53.44 20.08 -8.32
CA PRO A 801 -53.82 18.95 -9.15
C PRO A 801 -54.40 17.80 -8.30
N PRO A 802 -55.24 16.92 -8.88
CA PRO A 802 -55.73 15.73 -8.18
C PRO A 802 -54.59 14.80 -7.73
N PRO A 803 -54.80 13.96 -6.69
CA PRO A 803 -53.80 13.00 -6.24
C PRO A 803 -53.25 12.14 -7.39
N GLY A 804 -51.92 12.05 -7.50
CA GLY A 804 -51.23 11.29 -8.55
C GLY A 804 -50.90 12.08 -9.82
N PHE A 805 -51.38 13.32 -9.94
CA PHE A 805 -51.11 14.22 -11.07
C PHE A 805 -50.31 15.45 -10.64
N ASP A 806 -49.51 16.00 -11.56
CA ASP A 806 -48.61 17.13 -11.30
C ASP A 806 -49.09 18.43 -11.98
N SER A 807 -49.90 18.30 -13.03
CA SER A 807 -50.48 19.40 -13.79
C SER A 807 -51.88 19.04 -14.28
N THR A 808 -52.62 20.05 -14.75
CA THR A 808 -53.88 19.83 -15.46
C THR A 808 -53.79 20.31 -16.90
N THR A 809 -54.63 19.76 -17.77
CA THR A 809 -54.63 20.02 -19.21
C THR A 809 -56.05 20.09 -19.76
N ASP A 810 -56.20 20.67 -20.96
CA ASP A 810 -57.41 20.56 -21.79
C ASP A 810 -57.44 19.23 -22.60
N GLY A 811 -56.33 18.51 -22.64
CA GLY A 811 -56.15 17.28 -23.43
C GLY A 811 -55.59 17.52 -24.83
N ASP A 812 -55.26 18.76 -25.21
CA ASP A 812 -54.66 19.11 -26.51
C ASP A 812 -53.42 19.98 -26.30
N HIS A 813 -53.61 21.28 -26.08
CA HIS A 813 -52.52 22.26 -26.17
C HIS A 813 -52.33 23.10 -24.91
N ILE A 814 -53.17 22.99 -23.87
CA ILE A 814 -53.06 23.78 -22.64
C ILE A 814 -52.50 22.93 -21.50
N PHE A 815 -51.56 23.48 -20.75
CA PHE A 815 -51.03 22.91 -19.52
C PHE A 815 -51.08 23.95 -18.40
N VAL A 816 -51.53 23.53 -17.23
CA VAL A 816 -51.65 24.37 -16.03
C VAL A 816 -50.81 23.78 -14.91
N THR A 817 -49.85 24.57 -14.42
CA THR A 817 -49.00 24.20 -13.28
C THR A 817 -49.43 24.91 -12.00
N TYR A 818 -49.15 24.28 -10.87
CA TYR A 818 -49.63 24.76 -9.56
C TYR A 818 -48.49 25.11 -8.59
N ARG A 819 -47.25 24.76 -8.95
CA ARG A 819 -46.04 25.13 -8.21
C ARG A 819 -45.24 26.17 -8.99
N ASP A 820 -44.56 27.03 -8.24
CA ASP A 820 -43.79 28.14 -8.80
C ASP A 820 -42.44 27.66 -9.38
N ASP A 821 -41.94 26.50 -8.93
CA ASP A 821 -40.70 25.84 -9.37
C ASP A 821 -40.89 24.83 -10.53
N GLN A 822 -42.13 24.62 -11.01
CA GLN A 822 -42.43 23.69 -12.11
C GLN A 822 -42.12 24.26 -13.51
N ALA A 823 -41.89 25.56 -13.61
CA ALA A 823 -41.73 26.26 -14.88
C ALA A 823 -40.61 27.31 -14.80
N TYR A 824 -39.80 27.41 -15.85
CA TYR A 824 -38.75 28.42 -16.00
C TYR A 824 -38.91 29.15 -17.34
N ALA A 825 -39.04 30.48 -17.31
CA ALA A 825 -39.07 31.28 -18.54
C ALA A 825 -37.65 31.41 -19.10
N GLU A 826 -37.41 30.78 -20.25
CA GLU A 826 -36.07 30.76 -20.87
C GLU A 826 -35.87 31.88 -21.88
N TYR A 827 -36.90 32.20 -22.65
CA TYR A 827 -36.81 33.20 -23.71
C TYR A 827 -38.02 34.12 -23.70
N LEU A 828 -37.80 35.37 -24.12
CA LEU A 828 -38.84 36.34 -24.44
C LEU A 828 -38.75 36.68 -25.94
N ILE A 829 -39.79 36.34 -26.68
CA ILE A 829 -39.95 36.69 -28.09
C ILE A 829 -40.72 38.02 -28.15
N VAL A 830 -40.12 39.01 -28.81
CA VAL A 830 -40.77 40.29 -29.12
C VAL A 830 -41.03 40.34 -30.62
N TYR A 831 -42.29 40.54 -31.00
CA TYR A 831 -42.74 40.46 -32.40
C TYR A 831 -43.88 41.44 -32.70
N LYS A 832 -44.24 41.58 -33.97
CA LYS A 832 -45.39 42.37 -34.43
C LYS A 832 -46.34 41.56 -35.30
#